data_AF-A0A371I1T6-F1
#
_entry.id   AF-A0A371I1T6-F1
#
_cell.length_a   1.000
_cell.length_b   1.000
_cell.length_c   1.000
_cell.angle_alpha   90.00
_cell.angle_beta   90.00
_cell.angle_gamma   90.00
#
_symmetry.space_group_name_H-M   'P 1'
#
loop_
_entity.id
_entity.type
_entity.pdbx_description
1 polymer ?
#
loop_
_entity_poly.entity_id
_entity_poly.type
_entity_poly.pdbx_seq_one_letter_code
_entity_poly.pdbx_strand_id
1 'polypeptide(L)'
;MKYYIFNHCQGITRRLKKVSKTFDQVLEQIIEDHENNPYDKEQKGPHNKDFIDILLSLMHQTIDDQNVIDKTNIKAIILDIINAAFDTSSITVEWALSELLKHPNAMKRLQDELENIVGMKRHVEESDLENLPYLNMVVKETLRLHPIAPLLLPRKCREDITIDGYYIKKKSRIIINAWAIGRDSKVWYNAENFDPMRFENNNIDIRGNDFRVIPFGSGRRGCPGIHLGLTTVKFVLAQLVHCFNWVLPSGMSLDELDMSEIFGITTPRKYRKEGERKSAPGPKGWPIIGNLHMLGKLPHRRLQSLATKYGPIMSLQLGQVSVIVVSSPETAELFLKKHDTVFASRPKIQASESLSHGSKGLAFSDYSAYWRSVRKVCTLQLLSASKVEMFAPLRRSQLGQLVKSLKSAAASSEVVDVSKLVGELVENIVCNMIFGCAKDDRFDLQGVIHEVMHLVGLFNLADYMPWLGAFDLQGITTRLTKVSKTFDQILEQIIQDHENNLYDKEQKGPHNKDFIDILLSLMHQTIDDQNVIDRTNIKAIILDIINAAFDTSSTTVEWALSELLKHPSTMKRLQDELENIVGMKRHVEESDLEKLPYLNMVVKETLRLHPIAPLLLPRECREDITIDGYYIKKKTRIIINAWAIGRDSKVWYNAKIFDPMRFENNNIDIRGNDFRVIPFGSGRRGCPGIHLGLTTVKFVLAQLVHCFNWVLPSGMSPDELDMSEIFGLTMPRKKHLLAIPVPTIVVSTPEIVELFLKAHDTVFASRPKTQASEYMTYGSKGLVFSEKVVHRTTSKCIKSRDMMLFSEKIVHRTTSKSST
;
A
#
# COMPACT_ATOMS: atom_id res chain seq x y z
N MET A 1 16.72 -32.82 10.27
CA MET A 1 15.62 -33.13 11.20
C MET A 1 16.08 -33.27 12.66
N LYS A 2 17.01 -34.16 13.01
CA LYS A 2 17.57 -34.27 14.39
C LYS A 2 18.16 -32.97 14.95
N TYR A 3 18.88 -32.20 14.13
CA TYR A 3 19.45 -30.89 14.51
C TYR A 3 18.37 -29.81 14.77
N TYR A 4 17.25 -29.89 14.05
CA TYR A 4 16.12 -28.97 14.19
C TYR A 4 15.32 -29.27 15.46
N ILE A 5 15.11 -30.56 15.76
CA ILE A 5 14.47 -31.01 17.02
C ILE A 5 15.34 -30.59 18.21
N PHE A 6 16.66 -30.77 18.14
CA PHE A 6 17.57 -30.41 19.22
C PHE A 6 17.59 -28.90 19.52
N ASN A 7 17.68 -28.05 18.49
CA ASN A 7 17.67 -26.59 18.67
C ASN A 7 16.29 -26.06 19.09
N HIS A 8 15.20 -26.66 18.59
CA HIS A 8 13.84 -26.30 19.01
C HIS A 8 13.62 -26.64 20.49
N CYS A 9 14.06 -27.83 20.94
CA CYS A 9 14.02 -28.23 22.34
C CYS A 9 14.89 -27.33 23.24
N GLN A 10 16.10 -26.95 22.80
CA GLN A 10 16.92 -25.99 23.56
C GLN A 10 16.28 -24.61 23.67
N GLY A 11 15.63 -24.13 22.60
CA GLY A 11 14.88 -22.87 22.60
C GLY A 11 13.70 -22.88 23.59
N ILE A 12 12.97 -23.99 23.65
CA ILE A 12 11.89 -24.20 24.62
C ILE A 12 12.43 -24.21 26.05
N THR A 13 13.51 -24.96 26.32
CA THR A 13 14.12 -25.01 27.65
C THR A 13 14.64 -23.65 28.12
N ARG A 14 15.23 -22.84 27.23
CA ARG A 14 15.65 -21.47 27.56
C ARG A 14 14.46 -20.56 27.89
N ARG A 15 13.36 -20.67 27.13
CA ARG A 15 12.12 -19.92 27.41
C ARG A 15 11.50 -20.33 28.74
N LEU A 16 11.41 -21.63 29.02
CA LEU A 16 10.88 -22.15 30.28
C LEU A 16 11.71 -21.68 31.48
N LYS A 17 13.05 -21.69 31.38
CA LYS A 17 13.93 -21.14 32.43
C LYS A 17 13.72 -19.65 32.64
N LYS A 18 13.54 -18.87 31.57
CA LYS A 18 13.27 -17.42 31.66
C LYS A 18 11.92 -17.17 32.34
N VAL A 19 10.86 -17.87 31.92
CA VAL A 19 9.52 -17.76 32.50
C VAL A 19 9.52 -18.16 33.98
N SER A 20 10.14 -19.30 34.31
CA SER A 20 10.29 -19.76 35.70
C SER A 20 11.00 -18.72 36.58
N LYS A 21 12.08 -18.11 36.09
CA LYS A 21 12.77 -17.03 36.82
C LYS A 21 11.87 -15.81 37.04
N THR A 22 11.09 -15.40 36.03
CA THR A 22 10.17 -14.27 36.15
C THR A 22 9.04 -14.57 37.15
N PHE A 23 8.44 -15.77 37.11
CA PHE A 23 7.43 -16.16 38.10
C PHE A 23 8.00 -16.19 39.52
N ASP A 24 9.21 -16.72 39.70
CA ASP A 24 9.86 -16.77 41.01
C ASP A 24 10.12 -15.37 41.59
N GLN A 25 10.49 -14.40 40.74
CA GLN A 25 10.65 -12.98 41.12
C GLN A 25 9.32 -12.33 41.50
N VAL A 26 8.25 -12.58 40.75
CA VAL A 26 6.91 -12.04 41.04
C VAL A 26 6.37 -12.61 42.34
N LEU A 27 6.50 -13.92 42.56
CA LEU A 27 6.05 -14.57 43.79
C LEU A 27 6.90 -14.13 44.99
N GLU A 28 8.20 -13.91 44.83
CA GLU A 28 9.03 -13.32 45.88
C GLU A 28 8.51 -11.94 46.29
N GLN A 29 8.26 -11.05 45.33
CA GLN A 29 7.74 -9.72 45.59
C GLN A 29 6.38 -9.76 46.30
N ILE A 30 5.46 -10.59 45.82
CA ILE A 30 4.13 -10.73 46.44
C ILE A 30 4.26 -11.20 47.89
N ILE A 31 5.12 -12.18 48.17
CA ILE A 31 5.31 -12.66 49.54
C ILE A 31 5.96 -11.56 50.40
N GLU A 32 6.99 -10.88 49.90
CA GLU A 32 7.63 -9.76 50.59
C GLU A 32 6.63 -8.64 50.92
N ASP A 33 5.71 -8.32 50.01
CA ASP A 33 4.65 -7.32 50.24
C ASP A 33 3.71 -7.76 51.38
N HIS A 34 3.36 -9.05 51.46
CA HIS A 34 2.55 -9.60 52.55
C HIS A 34 3.32 -9.71 53.88
N GLU A 35 4.65 -9.88 53.83
CA GLU A 35 5.51 -9.86 55.02
C GLU A 35 5.69 -8.44 55.57
N ASN A 36 5.94 -7.46 54.69
CA ASN A 36 6.37 -6.10 55.02
C ASN A 36 5.24 -5.08 55.24
N ASN A 37 3.97 -5.45 55.05
CA ASN A 37 2.83 -4.54 55.27
C ASN A 37 2.02 -4.92 56.53
N PRO A 38 2.48 -4.58 57.76
CA PRO A 38 1.80 -4.91 59.01
C PRO A 38 0.53 -4.09 59.27
N TYR A 39 0.29 -2.99 58.52
CA TYR A 39 -0.89 -2.12 58.72
C TYR A 39 -2.24 -2.81 58.43
N ASP A 40 -2.23 -3.91 57.68
CA ASP A 40 -3.44 -4.66 57.29
C ASP A 40 -3.73 -5.86 58.22
N LYS A 41 -2.75 -6.30 59.03
CA LYS A 41 -2.83 -7.57 59.80
C LYS A 41 -3.66 -7.47 61.08
N GLU A 42 -3.79 -6.28 61.68
CA GLU A 42 -4.56 -6.06 62.92
C GLU A 42 -6.01 -5.58 62.69
N GLN A 43 -6.33 -5.02 61.50
CA GLN A 43 -7.69 -4.57 61.16
C GLN A 43 -8.49 -5.54 60.29
N LYS A 44 -7.83 -6.48 59.60
CA LYS A 44 -8.51 -7.54 58.86
C LYS A 44 -9.10 -8.55 59.84
N GLY A 45 -10.41 -8.47 60.07
CA GLY A 45 -11.16 -9.53 60.75
C GLY A 45 -10.94 -10.90 60.10
N PRO A 46 -11.34 -12.02 60.74
CA PRO A 46 -11.07 -13.38 60.25
C PRO A 46 -11.56 -13.65 58.81
N HIS A 47 -12.46 -12.82 58.27
CA HIS A 47 -13.01 -12.89 56.92
C HIS A 47 -12.20 -12.17 55.83
N ASN A 48 -11.07 -11.53 56.17
CA ASN A 48 -10.35 -10.65 55.23
C ASN A 48 -8.88 -11.07 55.00
N LYS A 49 -8.50 -12.29 55.42
CA LYS A 49 -7.21 -12.93 55.12
C LYS A 49 -7.30 -13.69 53.80
N ASP A 50 -6.26 -13.62 52.98
CA ASP A 50 -6.19 -14.41 51.74
C ASP A 50 -5.38 -15.70 51.89
N PHE A 51 -5.26 -16.48 50.82
CA PHE A 51 -4.51 -17.75 50.83
C PHE A 51 -3.02 -17.57 51.16
N ILE A 52 -2.41 -16.42 50.81
CA ILE A 52 -0.99 -16.16 51.07
C ILE A 52 -0.80 -15.87 52.55
N ASP A 53 -1.69 -15.07 53.16
CA ASP A 53 -1.71 -14.83 54.60
C ASP A 53 -1.82 -16.15 55.39
N ILE A 54 -2.69 -17.05 54.94
CA ILE A 54 -2.87 -18.38 55.55
C ILE A 54 -1.58 -19.20 55.41
N LEU A 55 -1.01 -19.30 54.20
CA LEU A 55 0.23 -20.07 53.97
C LEU A 55 1.41 -19.53 54.78
N LEU A 56 1.54 -18.20 54.90
CA LEU A 56 2.57 -17.57 55.73
C LEU A 56 2.36 -17.84 57.22
N SER A 57 1.12 -17.94 57.70
CA SER A 57 0.83 -18.33 59.08
C SER A 57 1.20 -19.79 59.41
N LEU A 58 1.31 -20.63 58.38
CA LEU A 58 1.76 -22.02 58.49
C LEU A 58 3.27 -22.17 58.30
N MET A 59 3.98 -21.07 57.98
CA MET A 59 5.42 -21.07 57.84
C MET A 59 6.07 -21.51 59.17
N HIS A 60 7.10 -22.35 59.09
CA HIS A 60 7.74 -22.99 60.23
C HIS A 60 6.95 -24.11 60.94
N GLN A 61 5.77 -24.49 60.45
CA GLN A 61 5.10 -25.73 60.88
C GLN A 61 5.69 -26.96 60.18
N THR A 62 5.70 -28.10 60.87
CA THR A 62 6.16 -29.39 60.34
C THR A 62 5.05 -30.10 59.54
N ILE A 63 5.38 -30.54 58.32
CA ILE A 63 4.48 -31.30 57.42
C ILE A 63 4.57 -32.80 57.71
N ASP A 64 5.78 -33.28 58.03
CA ASP A 64 6.11 -34.61 58.52
C ASP A 64 7.25 -34.49 59.55
N ASP A 65 7.64 -35.59 60.22
CA ASP A 65 8.70 -35.60 61.23
C ASP A 65 10.08 -35.10 60.75
N GLN A 66 10.22 -34.69 59.47
CA GLN A 66 11.47 -34.29 58.83
C GLN A 66 11.40 -32.99 57.99
N ASN A 67 10.23 -32.44 57.67
CA ASN A 67 10.09 -31.30 56.74
C ASN A 67 9.29 -30.13 57.32
N VAL A 68 9.81 -28.91 57.16
CA VAL A 68 9.20 -27.65 57.61
C VAL A 68 8.67 -26.88 56.39
N ILE A 69 7.50 -26.24 56.52
CA ILE A 69 6.99 -25.30 55.49
C ILE A 69 7.90 -24.07 55.44
N ASP A 70 8.66 -23.93 54.36
CA ASP A 70 9.48 -22.75 54.06
C ASP A 70 8.91 -21.90 52.92
N LYS A 71 9.55 -20.75 52.66
CA LYS A 71 9.15 -19.82 51.58
C LYS A 71 9.15 -20.48 50.20
N THR A 72 10.05 -21.44 49.96
CA THR A 72 10.11 -22.20 48.70
C THR A 72 8.88 -23.08 48.53
N ASN A 73 8.45 -23.76 49.60
CA ASN A 73 7.23 -24.56 49.61
C ASN A 73 6.00 -23.68 49.35
N ILE A 74 5.92 -22.51 50.01
CA ILE A 74 4.80 -21.56 49.83
C ILE A 74 4.70 -21.11 48.37
N LYS A 75 5.82 -20.70 47.75
CA LYS A 75 5.84 -20.32 46.33
C LYS A 75 5.36 -21.46 45.42
N ALA A 76 5.82 -22.68 45.68
CA ALA A 76 5.42 -23.85 44.90
C ALA A 76 3.92 -24.15 45.02
N ILE A 77 3.37 -24.08 46.24
CA ILE A 77 1.93 -24.28 46.50
C ILE A 77 1.10 -23.20 45.80
N ILE A 78 1.50 -21.92 45.90
CA ILE A 78 0.80 -20.82 45.22
C ILE A 78 0.81 -21.04 43.70
N LEU A 79 1.94 -21.42 43.14
CA LEU A 79 2.06 -21.70 41.71
C LEU A 79 1.16 -22.87 41.27
N ASP A 80 1.11 -23.95 42.05
CA ASP A 80 0.24 -25.10 41.79
C ASP A 80 -1.24 -24.71 41.86
N ILE A 81 -1.65 -23.89 42.85
CA ILE A 81 -3.02 -23.39 42.99
C ILE A 81 -3.40 -22.51 41.78
N ILE A 82 -2.56 -21.54 41.41
CA ILE A 82 -2.82 -20.64 40.28
C ILE A 82 -2.98 -21.44 38.98
N ASN A 83 -2.05 -22.35 38.69
CA ASN A 83 -2.09 -23.17 37.49
C ASN A 83 -3.31 -24.12 37.48
N ALA A 84 -3.71 -24.63 38.64
CA ALA A 84 -4.84 -25.53 38.76
C ALA A 84 -6.20 -24.82 38.67
N ALA A 85 -6.32 -23.58 39.17
CA ALA A 85 -7.62 -22.91 39.35
C ALA A 85 -8.00 -21.96 38.20
N PHE A 86 -7.02 -21.31 37.56
CA PHE A 86 -7.29 -20.21 36.61
C PHE A 86 -7.90 -20.68 35.29
N ASP A 87 -7.16 -21.49 34.52
CA ASP A 87 -7.60 -21.95 33.20
C ASP A 87 -8.76 -22.95 33.32
N THR A 88 -8.77 -23.79 34.35
CA THR A 88 -9.73 -24.91 34.42
C THR A 88 -11.17 -24.43 34.60
N SER A 89 -11.40 -23.46 35.49
CA SER A 89 -12.73 -22.93 35.77
C SER A 89 -13.23 -22.07 34.60
N SER A 90 -12.37 -21.20 34.04
CA SER A 90 -12.73 -20.33 32.92
C SER A 90 -13.08 -21.11 31.65
N ILE A 91 -12.28 -22.14 31.31
CA ILE A 91 -12.55 -23.01 30.16
C ILE A 91 -13.85 -23.81 30.37
N THR A 92 -14.14 -24.25 31.60
CA THR A 92 -15.41 -24.97 31.89
C THR A 92 -16.61 -24.06 31.65
N VAL A 93 -16.56 -22.81 32.14
CA VAL A 93 -17.62 -21.82 31.90
C VAL A 93 -17.78 -21.55 30.40
N GLU A 94 -16.67 -21.43 29.66
CA GLU A 94 -16.71 -21.22 28.21
C GLU A 94 -17.40 -22.38 27.47
N TRP A 95 -17.03 -23.63 27.79
CA TRP A 95 -17.66 -24.82 27.19
C TRP A 95 -19.16 -24.88 27.52
N ALA A 96 -19.53 -24.62 28.77
CA ALA A 96 -20.93 -24.61 29.18
C ALA A 96 -21.73 -23.56 28.39
N LEU A 97 -21.21 -22.33 28.31
CA LEU A 97 -21.88 -21.25 27.58
C LEU A 97 -21.96 -21.54 26.07
N SER A 98 -20.92 -22.14 25.49
CA SER A 98 -20.89 -22.53 24.08
C SER A 98 -21.93 -23.62 23.77
N GLU A 99 -22.07 -24.62 24.65
CA GLU A 99 -23.09 -25.65 24.52
C GLU A 99 -24.51 -25.10 24.70
N LEU A 100 -24.72 -24.21 25.67
CA LEU A 100 -26.01 -23.54 25.86
C LEU A 100 -26.39 -22.69 24.64
N LEU A 101 -25.43 -21.95 24.05
CA LEU A 101 -25.65 -21.18 22.82
C LEU A 101 -26.02 -22.07 21.64
N LYS A 102 -25.37 -23.24 21.51
CA LYS A 102 -25.67 -24.22 20.47
C LYS A 102 -27.02 -24.92 20.68
N HIS A 103 -27.52 -24.93 21.92
CA HIS A 103 -28.78 -25.55 22.31
C HIS A 103 -29.74 -24.53 22.97
N PRO A 104 -30.41 -23.67 22.19
CA PRO A 104 -31.24 -22.57 22.72
C PRO A 104 -32.32 -23.02 23.70
N ASN A 105 -32.88 -24.23 23.54
CA ASN A 105 -33.85 -24.80 24.49
C ASN A 105 -33.23 -25.05 25.87
N ALA A 106 -31.97 -25.50 25.91
CA ALA A 106 -31.26 -25.72 27.16
C ALA A 106 -30.88 -24.38 27.82
N MET A 107 -30.45 -23.38 27.02
CA MET A 107 -30.24 -22.00 27.49
C MET A 107 -31.51 -21.43 28.13
N LYS A 108 -32.64 -21.53 27.43
CA LYS A 108 -33.91 -20.97 27.89
C LYS A 108 -34.36 -21.62 29.20
N ARG A 109 -34.24 -22.95 29.32
CA ARG A 109 -34.59 -23.66 30.54
C ARG A 109 -33.72 -23.25 31.74
N LEU A 110 -32.44 -22.98 31.54
CA LEU A 110 -31.56 -22.47 32.59
C LEU A 110 -31.93 -21.03 33.00
N GLN A 111 -32.26 -20.18 32.02
CA GLN A 111 -32.75 -18.83 32.29
C GLN A 111 -34.08 -18.85 33.08
N ASP A 112 -35.01 -19.75 32.73
CA ASP A 112 -36.28 -19.90 33.44
C ASP A 112 -36.08 -20.39 34.88
N GLU A 113 -35.13 -21.32 35.12
CA GLU A 113 -34.76 -21.73 36.48
C GLU A 113 -34.23 -20.54 37.31
N LEU A 114 -33.30 -19.78 36.75
CA LEU A 114 -32.71 -18.61 37.40
C LEU A 114 -33.74 -17.51 37.67
N GLU A 115 -34.65 -17.26 36.72
CA GLU A 115 -35.74 -16.31 36.89
C GLU A 115 -36.70 -16.71 38.02
N ASN A 116 -37.03 -18.00 38.13
CA ASN A 116 -37.95 -18.50 39.15
C ASN A 116 -37.35 -18.47 40.56
N ILE A 117 -36.06 -18.74 40.72
CA ILE A 117 -35.41 -18.87 42.04
C ILE A 117 -34.78 -17.56 42.51
N VAL A 118 -34.06 -16.87 41.62
CA VAL A 118 -33.33 -15.64 41.96
C VAL A 118 -34.19 -14.40 41.70
N GLY A 119 -34.98 -14.42 40.62
CA GLY A 119 -35.77 -13.29 40.16
C GLY A 119 -34.95 -12.21 39.44
N MET A 120 -35.63 -11.33 38.70
CA MET A 120 -34.98 -10.33 37.83
C MET A 120 -34.47 -9.06 38.54
N LYS A 121 -34.61 -8.97 39.87
CA LYS A 121 -34.34 -7.74 40.64
C LYS A 121 -33.01 -7.73 41.40
N ARG A 122 -32.30 -8.86 41.45
CA ARG A 122 -31.00 -9.00 42.12
C ARG A 122 -30.07 -9.92 41.34
N HIS A 123 -28.78 -9.85 41.68
CA HIS A 123 -27.76 -10.76 41.19
C HIS A 123 -27.83 -12.11 41.90
N VAL A 124 -27.21 -13.13 41.30
CA VAL A 124 -27.09 -14.47 41.88
C VAL A 124 -26.15 -14.38 43.09
N GLU A 125 -26.54 -15.00 44.20
CA GLU A 125 -25.71 -15.16 45.39
C GLU A 125 -25.25 -16.63 45.52
N GLU A 126 -24.15 -16.88 46.23
CA GLU A 126 -23.61 -18.25 46.38
C GLU A 126 -24.61 -19.20 47.08
N SER A 127 -25.43 -18.67 47.99
CA SER A 127 -26.51 -19.39 48.67
C SER A 127 -27.61 -19.88 47.72
N ASP A 128 -27.77 -19.26 46.55
CA ASP A 128 -28.77 -19.68 45.56
C ASP A 128 -28.36 -21.00 44.87
N LEU A 129 -27.06 -21.31 44.81
CA LEU A 129 -26.52 -22.41 44.00
C LEU A 129 -27.02 -23.80 44.43
N GLU A 130 -27.37 -23.97 45.70
CA GLU A 130 -27.94 -25.22 46.21
C GLU A 130 -29.35 -25.49 45.66
N ASN A 131 -30.05 -24.44 45.25
CA ASN A 131 -31.43 -24.50 44.77
C ASN A 131 -31.54 -24.53 43.24
N LEU A 132 -30.42 -24.58 42.50
CA LEU A 132 -30.37 -24.57 41.02
C LEU A 132 -30.03 -25.97 40.45
N PRO A 133 -30.98 -26.93 40.46
CA PRO A 133 -30.72 -28.30 40.01
C PRO A 133 -30.39 -28.40 38.52
N TYR A 134 -31.01 -27.60 37.66
CA TYR A 134 -30.75 -27.61 36.22
C TYR A 134 -29.39 -27.01 35.87
N LEU A 135 -28.96 -25.93 36.53
CA LEU A 135 -27.58 -25.45 36.46
C LEU A 135 -26.58 -26.56 36.81
N ASN A 136 -26.85 -27.31 37.89
CA ASN A 136 -25.98 -28.42 38.29
C ASN A 136 -25.91 -29.51 37.22
N MET A 137 -27.03 -29.83 36.55
CA MET A 137 -27.06 -30.77 35.43
C MET A 137 -26.29 -30.25 34.21
N VAL A 138 -26.41 -28.97 33.87
CA VAL A 138 -25.66 -28.32 32.79
C VAL A 138 -24.15 -28.42 33.04
N VAL A 139 -23.69 -28.14 34.26
CA VAL A 139 -22.27 -28.24 34.62
C VAL A 139 -21.77 -29.68 34.57
N LYS A 140 -22.56 -30.65 35.06
CA LYS A 140 -22.20 -32.08 34.97
C LYS A 140 -22.08 -32.55 33.52
N GLU A 141 -23.02 -32.16 32.67
CA GLU A 141 -23.01 -32.53 31.26
C GLU A 141 -21.85 -31.87 30.50
N THR A 142 -21.58 -30.61 30.80
CA THR A 142 -20.41 -29.89 30.26
C THR A 142 -19.12 -30.62 30.62
N LEU A 143 -18.94 -31.05 31.87
CA LEU A 143 -17.72 -31.75 32.30
C LEU A 143 -17.63 -33.20 31.81
N ARG A 144 -18.76 -33.84 31.51
CA ARG A 144 -18.81 -35.18 30.87
C ARG A 144 -18.34 -35.09 29.43
N LEU A 145 -18.90 -34.14 28.67
CA LEU A 145 -18.62 -33.97 27.25
C LEU A 145 -17.29 -33.23 27.03
N HIS A 146 -16.95 -32.24 27.85
CA HIS A 146 -15.74 -31.44 27.70
C HIS A 146 -14.89 -31.50 28.98
N PRO A 147 -14.35 -32.68 29.34
CA PRO A 147 -13.51 -32.79 30.53
C PRO A 147 -12.23 -31.99 30.32
N ILE A 148 -11.99 -31.03 31.20
CA ILE A 148 -10.87 -30.08 31.05
C ILE A 148 -9.52 -30.77 30.93
N ALA A 149 -9.30 -31.85 31.68
CA ALA A 149 -8.12 -32.70 31.59
C ALA A 149 -8.51 -34.07 31.00
N PRO A 150 -8.64 -34.20 29.66
CA PRO A 150 -9.25 -35.39 29.03
C PRO A 150 -8.48 -36.69 29.28
N LEU A 151 -7.18 -36.60 29.57
CA LEU A 151 -6.29 -37.74 29.83
C LEU A 151 -5.91 -37.90 31.30
N LEU A 152 -6.43 -37.02 32.17
CA LEU A 152 -6.02 -36.84 33.57
C LEU A 152 -4.48 -36.72 33.72
N LEU A 153 -4.01 -36.40 34.93
CA LEU A 153 -2.55 -36.38 35.17
C LEU A 153 -2.00 -37.82 35.21
N PRO A 154 -0.89 -38.12 34.50
CA PRO A 154 -0.33 -39.47 34.45
C PRO A 154 0.07 -40.00 35.83
N ARG A 155 -0.27 -41.25 36.11
CA ARG A 155 0.17 -41.99 37.30
C ARG A 155 1.38 -42.86 36.97
N LYS A 156 2.19 -43.22 37.97
CA LYS A 156 3.32 -44.14 37.80
C LYS A 156 3.12 -45.38 38.67
N CYS A 157 3.20 -46.57 38.06
CA CYS A 157 3.09 -47.83 38.77
C CYS A 157 4.28 -48.02 39.72
N ARG A 158 4.02 -48.34 41.00
CA ARG A 158 5.06 -48.46 42.04
C ARG A 158 5.69 -49.85 42.10
N GLU A 159 4.99 -50.85 41.60
CA GLU A 159 5.38 -52.27 41.60
C GLU A 159 4.80 -52.98 40.38
N ASP A 160 5.19 -54.23 40.19
CA ASP A 160 4.60 -55.07 39.16
C ASP A 160 3.22 -55.52 39.65
N ILE A 161 2.18 -55.37 38.83
CA ILE A 161 0.79 -55.66 39.23
C ILE A 161 0.00 -56.20 38.05
N THR A 162 -0.98 -57.07 38.33
CA THR A 162 -1.97 -57.52 37.34
C THR A 162 -3.33 -56.90 37.68
N ILE A 163 -3.95 -56.21 36.73
CA ILE A 163 -5.28 -55.59 36.87
C ILE A 163 -6.16 -56.15 35.76
N ASP A 164 -7.29 -56.79 36.11
CA ASP A 164 -8.24 -57.36 35.16
C ASP A 164 -7.59 -58.29 34.11
N GLY A 165 -6.61 -59.09 34.55
CA GLY A 165 -5.83 -59.98 33.68
C GLY A 165 -4.67 -59.32 32.92
N TYR A 166 -4.53 -57.99 32.96
CA TYR A 166 -3.43 -57.26 32.32
C TYR A 166 -2.25 -57.04 33.26
N TYR A 167 -1.08 -57.59 32.90
CA TYR A 167 0.16 -57.34 33.63
C TYR A 167 0.73 -55.95 33.30
N ILE A 168 1.00 -55.17 34.35
CA ILE A 168 1.57 -53.83 34.28
C ILE A 168 2.87 -53.81 35.09
N LYS A 169 3.97 -53.54 34.40
CA LYS A 169 5.29 -53.48 35.01
C LYS A 169 5.47 -52.23 35.89
N LYS A 170 6.25 -52.36 36.95
CA LYS A 170 6.77 -51.27 37.79
C LYS A 170 7.37 -50.16 36.91
N LYS A 171 7.14 -48.91 37.31
CA LYS A 171 7.52 -47.67 36.60
C LYS A 171 6.71 -47.36 35.34
N SER A 172 5.77 -48.21 34.92
CA SER A 172 4.87 -47.88 33.80
C SER A 172 4.08 -46.61 34.09
N ARG A 173 3.88 -45.76 33.07
CA ARG A 173 3.01 -44.58 33.16
C ARG A 173 1.59 -44.98 32.77
N ILE A 174 0.63 -44.64 33.61
CA ILE A 174 -0.79 -44.92 33.40
C ILE A 174 -1.50 -43.60 33.12
N ILE A 175 -2.23 -43.56 32.02
CA ILE A 175 -3.01 -42.41 31.57
C ILE A 175 -4.47 -42.86 31.57
N ILE A 176 -5.36 -42.06 32.15
CA ILE A 176 -6.78 -42.38 32.27
C ILE A 176 -7.55 -41.46 31.33
N ASN A 177 -8.12 -42.02 30.27
CA ASN A 177 -8.83 -41.24 29.27
C ASN A 177 -10.27 -40.90 29.74
N ALA A 178 -10.40 -39.87 30.56
CA ALA A 178 -11.68 -39.35 31.05
C ALA A 178 -12.60 -38.93 29.88
N TRP A 179 -12.05 -38.41 28.79
CA TRP A 179 -12.81 -38.05 27.58
C TRP A 179 -13.51 -39.25 26.94
N ALA A 180 -12.81 -40.38 26.82
CA ALA A 180 -13.39 -41.61 26.30
C ALA A 180 -14.40 -42.22 27.27
N ILE A 181 -14.12 -42.19 28.58
CA ILE A 181 -15.05 -42.67 29.61
C ILE A 181 -16.38 -41.90 29.57
N GLY A 182 -16.31 -40.57 29.44
CA GLY A 182 -17.49 -39.71 29.34
C GLY A 182 -18.31 -39.94 28.07
N ARG A 183 -17.73 -40.57 27.03
CA ARG A 183 -18.35 -40.82 25.71
C ARG A 183 -18.62 -42.29 25.41
N ASP A 184 -18.39 -43.20 26.35
CA ASP A 184 -18.60 -44.61 26.10
C ASP A 184 -20.09 -44.89 25.82
N SER A 185 -20.41 -45.22 24.58
CA SER A 185 -21.77 -45.56 24.12
C SER A 185 -22.40 -46.75 24.86
N LYS A 186 -21.60 -47.59 25.55
CA LYS A 186 -22.12 -48.66 26.42
C LYS A 186 -22.65 -48.13 27.76
N VAL A 187 -22.19 -46.96 28.18
CA VAL A 187 -22.55 -46.32 29.45
C VAL A 187 -23.54 -45.18 29.23
N TRP A 188 -23.37 -44.42 28.15
CA TRP A 188 -24.12 -43.20 27.87
C TRP A 188 -24.96 -43.33 26.59
N TYR A 189 -26.28 -43.15 26.71
CA TYR A 189 -27.16 -43.03 25.56
C TYR A 189 -26.92 -41.70 24.82
N ASN A 190 -26.84 -41.75 23.48
CA ASN A 190 -26.46 -40.62 22.63
C ASN A 190 -25.25 -39.85 23.20
N ALA A 191 -24.17 -40.60 23.45
CA ALA A 191 -23.02 -40.15 24.24
C ALA A 191 -22.36 -38.85 23.71
N GLU A 192 -22.45 -38.58 22.40
CA GLU A 192 -21.85 -37.39 21.78
C GLU A 192 -22.74 -36.13 21.87
N ASN A 193 -24.02 -36.28 22.21
CA ASN A 193 -24.95 -35.15 22.28
C ASN A 193 -24.88 -34.48 23.65
N PHE A 194 -24.96 -33.15 23.67
CA PHE A 194 -25.14 -32.38 24.89
C PHE A 194 -26.59 -32.46 25.36
N ASP A 195 -26.83 -33.16 26.47
CA ASP A 195 -28.15 -33.32 27.09
C ASP A 195 -28.03 -33.28 28.62
N PRO A 196 -28.28 -32.12 29.26
CA PRO A 196 -28.29 -31.99 30.71
C PRO A 196 -29.31 -32.92 31.39
N MET A 197 -30.42 -33.27 30.72
CA MET A 197 -31.50 -34.07 31.31
C MET A 197 -31.08 -35.49 31.65
N ARG A 198 -29.96 -35.96 31.09
CA ARG A 198 -29.41 -37.26 31.47
C ARG A 198 -28.98 -37.36 32.93
N PHE A 199 -28.88 -36.24 33.65
CA PHE A 199 -28.58 -36.19 35.08
C PHE A 199 -29.83 -36.00 35.95
N GLU A 200 -31.02 -35.96 35.34
CA GLU A 200 -32.29 -35.86 36.04
C GLU A 200 -32.56 -37.18 36.77
N ASN A 201 -32.98 -37.08 38.04
CA ASN A 201 -33.37 -38.22 38.88
C ASN A 201 -32.30 -39.33 39.01
N ASN A 202 -31.00 -39.00 38.87
CA ASN A 202 -29.92 -39.94 39.16
C ASN A 202 -28.84 -39.36 40.07
N ASN A 203 -28.20 -40.26 40.82
CA ASN A 203 -27.18 -39.91 41.81
C ASN A 203 -25.76 -39.94 41.24
N ILE A 204 -25.59 -39.66 39.94
CA ILE A 204 -24.27 -39.68 39.30
C ILE A 204 -23.41 -38.56 39.91
N ASP A 205 -22.28 -38.95 40.49
CA ASP A 205 -21.36 -38.06 41.21
C ASP A 205 -20.11 -37.77 40.39
N ILE A 206 -19.88 -36.49 40.09
CA ILE A 206 -18.67 -36.03 39.38
C ILE A 206 -17.47 -35.79 40.32
N ARG A 207 -17.64 -36.04 41.64
CA ARG A 207 -16.60 -35.85 42.66
C ARG A 207 -15.64 -37.03 42.83
N GLY A 208 -15.67 -37.96 41.87
CA GLY A 208 -14.72 -39.07 41.79
C GLY A 208 -15.17 -40.36 42.48
N ASN A 209 -16.44 -40.45 42.90
CA ASN A 209 -17.02 -41.70 43.42
C ASN A 209 -17.76 -42.51 42.35
N ASP A 210 -18.18 -41.89 41.24
CA ASP A 210 -18.81 -42.56 40.11
C ASP A 210 -17.85 -42.64 38.90
N PHE A 211 -17.48 -43.85 38.51
CA PHE A 211 -16.50 -44.05 37.43
C PHE A 211 -17.09 -43.89 36.02
N ARG A 212 -18.39 -43.61 35.88
CA ARG A 212 -19.00 -43.26 34.60
C ARG A 212 -18.56 -41.87 34.11
N VAL A 213 -18.15 -40.98 35.02
CA VAL A 213 -17.68 -39.63 34.72
C VAL A 213 -16.74 -39.11 35.82
N ILE A 214 -15.47 -38.89 35.50
CA ILE A 214 -14.42 -38.55 36.49
C ILE A 214 -13.60 -37.31 36.07
N PRO A 215 -14.24 -36.15 35.85
CA PRO A 215 -13.57 -34.94 35.32
C PRO A 215 -12.51 -34.37 36.27
N PHE A 216 -12.62 -34.68 37.57
CA PHE A 216 -11.68 -34.27 38.61
C PHE A 216 -10.75 -35.41 39.08
N GLY A 217 -10.76 -36.55 38.38
CA GLY A 217 -10.09 -37.78 38.82
C GLY A 217 -10.77 -38.43 40.04
N SER A 218 -10.08 -39.39 40.65
CA SER A 218 -10.60 -40.17 41.78
C SER A 218 -9.48 -40.69 42.70
N GLY A 219 -9.82 -40.99 43.95
CA GLY A 219 -8.94 -41.54 44.98
C GLY A 219 -7.92 -40.51 45.52
N ARG A 220 -6.77 -41.00 46.01
CA ARG A 220 -5.70 -40.17 46.64
C ARG A 220 -5.08 -39.11 45.72
N ARG A 221 -5.44 -39.08 44.44
CA ARG A 221 -5.00 -38.12 43.42
C ARG A 221 -6.18 -37.45 42.73
N GLY A 222 -7.35 -37.41 43.38
CA GLY A 222 -8.46 -36.55 42.97
C GLY A 222 -8.12 -35.07 43.16
N CYS A 223 -8.83 -34.20 42.45
CA CYS A 223 -8.63 -32.76 42.53
C CYS A 223 -8.89 -32.22 43.95
N PRO A 224 -7.92 -31.57 44.61
CA PRO A 224 -8.13 -30.99 45.94
C PRO A 224 -9.06 -29.77 45.90
N GLY A 225 -9.10 -29.04 44.78
CA GLY A 225 -9.90 -27.83 44.60
C GLY A 225 -11.32 -28.06 44.08
N ILE A 226 -11.84 -29.29 44.12
CA ILE A 226 -13.10 -29.64 43.46
C ILE A 226 -14.30 -28.81 43.93
N HIS A 227 -14.41 -28.53 45.23
CA HIS A 227 -15.50 -27.75 45.79
C HIS A 227 -15.43 -26.30 45.33
N LEU A 228 -14.27 -25.65 45.49
CA LEU A 228 -14.05 -24.27 45.05
C LEU A 228 -14.27 -24.12 43.54
N GLY A 229 -13.75 -25.07 42.74
CA GLY A 229 -13.92 -25.06 41.29
C GLY A 229 -15.38 -25.21 40.85
N LEU A 230 -16.12 -26.17 41.41
CA LEU A 230 -17.54 -26.34 41.09
C LEU A 230 -18.40 -25.15 41.53
N THR A 231 -18.15 -24.60 42.71
CA THR A 231 -18.82 -23.38 43.18
C THR A 231 -18.54 -22.21 42.24
N THR A 232 -17.27 -21.99 41.89
CA THR A 232 -16.86 -20.89 41.00
C THR A 232 -17.50 -21.02 39.61
N VAL A 233 -17.44 -22.20 39.01
CA VAL A 233 -18.04 -22.45 37.68
C VAL A 233 -19.54 -22.22 37.72
N LYS A 234 -20.25 -22.77 38.72
CA LYS A 234 -21.71 -22.60 38.85
C LYS A 234 -22.08 -21.14 39.06
N PHE A 235 -21.40 -20.46 39.99
CA PHE A 235 -21.64 -19.07 40.31
C PHE A 235 -21.46 -18.16 39.10
N VAL A 236 -20.30 -18.26 38.42
CA VAL A 236 -20.00 -17.43 37.26
C VAL A 236 -20.95 -17.74 36.10
N LEU A 237 -21.22 -19.02 35.82
CA LEU A 237 -22.14 -19.40 34.74
C LEU A 237 -23.56 -18.89 35.02
N ALA A 238 -24.07 -19.08 36.24
CA ALA A 238 -25.38 -18.59 36.66
C ALA A 238 -25.49 -17.08 36.49
N GLN A 239 -24.48 -16.34 36.97
CA GLN A 239 -24.44 -14.89 36.86
C GLN A 239 -24.44 -14.42 35.39
N LEU A 240 -23.64 -15.06 34.53
CA LEU A 240 -23.57 -14.70 33.11
C LEU A 240 -24.87 -14.99 32.37
N VAL A 241 -25.54 -16.11 32.66
CA VAL A 241 -26.81 -16.49 32.01
C VAL A 241 -27.97 -15.66 32.55
N HIS A 242 -27.94 -15.30 33.84
CA HIS A 242 -28.97 -14.46 34.48
C HIS A 242 -28.93 -13.02 34.00
N CYS A 243 -27.74 -12.42 33.87
CA CYS A 243 -27.61 -10.99 33.57
C CYS A 243 -27.63 -10.64 32.08
N PHE A 244 -27.46 -11.61 31.17
CA PHE A 244 -27.29 -11.33 29.74
C PHE A 244 -28.14 -12.26 28.88
N ASN A 245 -28.74 -11.69 27.83
CA ASN A 245 -29.28 -12.46 26.73
C ASN A 245 -28.18 -12.66 25.67
N TRP A 246 -27.57 -13.84 25.65
CA TRP A 246 -26.46 -14.14 24.75
C TRP A 246 -26.96 -14.39 23.33
N VAL A 247 -26.40 -13.65 22.37
CA VAL A 247 -26.65 -13.81 20.94
C VAL A 247 -25.34 -13.98 20.19
N LEU A 248 -25.36 -14.72 19.08
CA LEU A 248 -24.21 -14.82 18.19
C LEU A 248 -23.96 -13.48 17.47
N PRO A 249 -22.71 -13.14 17.11
CA PRO A 249 -22.40 -11.95 16.31
C PRO A 249 -23.14 -11.91 14.97
N SER A 250 -23.50 -10.71 14.50
CA SER A 250 -24.27 -10.51 13.26
C SER A 250 -23.70 -11.26 12.07
N GLY A 251 -24.52 -12.13 11.46
CA GLY A 251 -24.15 -12.92 10.28
C GLY A 251 -23.55 -14.29 10.56
N MET A 252 -23.40 -14.69 11.83
CA MET A 252 -22.98 -16.04 12.23
C MET A 252 -24.20 -16.94 12.50
N SER A 253 -24.21 -18.14 11.91
CA SER A 253 -25.17 -19.20 12.17
C SER A 253 -24.70 -20.15 13.29
N LEU A 254 -25.62 -20.92 13.89
CA LEU A 254 -25.30 -21.88 14.95
C LEU A 254 -24.29 -22.95 14.50
N ASP A 255 -24.36 -23.38 13.24
CA ASP A 255 -23.45 -24.37 12.66
C ASP A 255 -22.02 -23.84 12.49
N GLU A 256 -21.82 -22.52 12.52
CA GLU A 256 -20.51 -21.87 12.40
C GLU A 256 -19.79 -21.69 13.75
N LEU A 257 -20.44 -22.03 14.87
CA LEU A 257 -19.79 -22.05 16.18
C LEU A 257 -18.81 -23.23 16.27
N ASP A 258 -17.51 -22.95 16.14
CA ASP A 258 -16.44 -23.98 16.19
C ASP A 258 -16.40 -24.67 17.57
N MET A 259 -16.80 -25.93 17.63
CA MET A 259 -16.78 -26.76 18.85
C MET A 259 -15.57 -27.69 18.90
N SER A 260 -14.53 -27.47 18.09
CA SER A 260 -13.32 -28.29 18.10
C SER A 260 -12.44 -28.00 19.32
N GLU A 261 -11.75 -29.01 19.81
CA GLU A 261 -10.86 -28.93 20.98
C GLU A 261 -9.42 -28.59 20.56
N ILE A 262 -8.70 -27.78 21.34
CA ILE A 262 -7.24 -27.62 21.21
C ILE A 262 -6.54 -28.64 22.11
N PHE A 263 -5.63 -29.43 21.54
CA PHE A 263 -4.88 -30.42 22.30
C PHE A 263 -3.84 -29.77 23.23
N GLY A 264 -3.91 -30.10 24.51
CA GLY A 264 -3.03 -29.61 25.58
C GLY A 264 -3.15 -30.44 26.86
N ILE A 265 -2.59 -29.96 27.98
CA ILE A 265 -2.89 -30.52 29.32
C ILE A 265 -4.35 -30.23 29.67
N THR A 266 -4.80 -29.02 29.35
CA THR A 266 -6.21 -28.64 29.30
C THR A 266 -6.70 -28.63 27.84
N THR A 267 -7.99 -28.86 27.62
CA THR A 267 -8.63 -28.77 26.30
C THR A 267 -9.60 -27.59 26.21
N PRO A 268 -9.10 -26.37 25.97
CA PRO A 268 -9.97 -25.25 25.62
C PRO A 268 -10.62 -25.49 24.27
N ARG A 269 -11.76 -24.83 24.04
CA ARG A 269 -12.34 -24.74 22.72
C ARG A 269 -11.36 -24.02 21.80
N LYS A 270 -11.31 -24.46 20.54
CA LYS A 270 -10.58 -23.75 19.51
C LYS A 270 -11.27 -22.43 19.30
N TYR A 271 -10.74 -21.39 19.93
CA TYR A 271 -11.04 -20.04 19.51
C TYR A 271 -10.70 -19.97 18.03
N ARG A 272 -11.68 -19.57 17.23
CA ARG A 272 -11.35 -18.87 16.00
C ARG A 272 -10.53 -17.67 16.49
N LYS A 273 -9.19 -17.76 16.44
CA LYS A 273 -8.36 -16.55 16.38
C LYS A 273 -9.11 -15.64 15.43
N GLU A 274 -9.12 -14.33 15.64
CA GLU A 274 -9.45 -13.40 14.58
C GLU A 274 -8.51 -13.63 13.36
N GLY A 275 -8.64 -14.72 12.60
CA GLY A 275 -7.42 -15.48 12.26
C GLY A 275 -7.61 -16.76 11.44
N GLU A 276 -8.81 -17.02 10.91
CA GLU A 276 -8.89 -17.35 9.47
C GLU A 276 -9.27 -16.09 8.68
N ARG A 277 -8.68 -14.98 9.09
CA ARG A 277 -8.47 -13.80 8.26
C ARG A 277 -7.64 -14.24 7.04
N LYS A 278 -8.30 -14.72 5.99
CA LYS A 278 -7.69 -15.21 4.76
C LYS A 278 -6.76 -14.12 4.25
N SER A 279 -5.45 -14.36 4.25
CA SER A 279 -4.50 -13.39 3.72
C SER A 279 -4.56 -13.39 2.20
N ALA A 280 -4.31 -12.24 1.58
CA ALA A 280 -4.18 -12.19 0.13
C ALA A 280 -3.08 -13.17 -0.34
N PRO A 281 -3.28 -13.90 -1.45
CA PRO A 281 -2.29 -14.82 -1.99
C PRO A 281 -0.99 -14.08 -2.37
N GLY A 282 0.14 -14.76 -2.34
CA GLY A 282 1.42 -14.14 -2.67
C GLY A 282 2.58 -15.12 -2.70
N PRO A 283 3.70 -14.77 -3.35
CA PRO A 283 4.91 -15.58 -3.36
C PRO A 283 5.54 -15.65 -1.95
N LYS A 284 6.04 -16.82 -1.57
CA LYS A 284 6.78 -16.99 -0.31
C LYS A 284 8.07 -16.16 -0.33
N GLY A 285 8.21 -15.24 0.62
CA GLY A 285 9.41 -14.43 0.80
C GLY A 285 10.55 -15.22 1.48
N TRP A 286 11.79 -14.76 1.28
CA TRP A 286 12.94 -15.27 2.03
C TRP A 286 12.98 -14.68 3.45
N PRO A 287 13.64 -15.34 4.41
CA PRO A 287 13.86 -14.76 5.73
C PRO A 287 14.53 -13.37 5.62
N ILE A 288 14.13 -12.44 6.49
CA ILE A 288 14.64 -11.07 6.62
C ILE A 288 14.28 -10.15 5.44
N ILE A 289 14.68 -10.47 4.21
CA ILE A 289 14.49 -9.59 3.04
C ILE A 289 13.12 -9.76 2.36
N GLY A 290 12.40 -10.83 2.66
CA GLY A 290 11.11 -11.15 2.05
C GLY A 290 11.22 -11.31 0.52
N ASN A 291 10.43 -10.56 -0.23
CA ASN A 291 10.29 -10.60 -1.68
C ASN A 291 11.10 -9.51 -2.41
N LEU A 292 11.96 -8.75 -1.72
CA LEU A 292 12.76 -7.66 -2.34
C LEU A 292 13.56 -8.15 -3.56
N HIS A 293 14.13 -9.35 -3.48
CA HIS A 293 14.91 -9.98 -4.56
C HIS A 293 14.10 -10.21 -5.86
N MET A 294 12.76 -10.15 -5.81
CA MET A 294 11.89 -10.42 -6.95
C MET A 294 11.59 -9.16 -7.79
N LEU A 295 11.83 -7.96 -7.25
CA LEU A 295 11.41 -6.69 -7.89
C LEU A 295 12.23 -6.35 -9.14
N GLY A 296 13.51 -6.73 -9.18
CA GLY A 296 14.39 -6.46 -10.33
C GLY A 296 14.51 -4.98 -10.68
N LYS A 297 14.90 -4.68 -11.93
CA LYS A 297 15.08 -3.29 -12.42
C LYS A 297 13.77 -2.59 -12.80
N LEU A 298 12.71 -3.34 -13.13
CA LEU A 298 11.39 -2.82 -13.52
C LEU A 298 10.30 -3.45 -12.63
N PRO A 299 10.14 -2.98 -11.39
CA PRO A 299 9.23 -3.58 -10.42
C PRO A 299 7.78 -3.66 -10.91
N HIS A 300 7.26 -2.64 -11.57
CA HIS A 300 5.89 -2.63 -12.09
C HIS A 300 5.59 -3.79 -13.06
N ARG A 301 6.53 -4.14 -13.95
CA ARG A 301 6.40 -5.30 -14.85
C ARG A 301 6.49 -6.62 -14.09
N ARG A 302 7.44 -6.73 -13.14
CA ARG A 302 7.58 -7.93 -12.30
C ARG A 302 6.33 -8.18 -11.47
N LEU A 303 5.78 -7.13 -10.86
CA LEU A 303 4.55 -7.18 -10.08
C LEU A 303 3.35 -7.57 -10.95
N GLN A 304 3.26 -7.06 -12.18
CA GLN A 304 2.22 -7.49 -13.13
C GLN A 304 2.34 -8.99 -13.44
N SER A 305 3.55 -9.49 -13.71
CA SER A 305 3.79 -10.92 -13.96
C SER A 305 3.51 -11.81 -12.75
N LEU A 306 3.62 -11.28 -11.52
CA LEU A 306 3.24 -12.01 -10.32
C LEU A 306 1.72 -11.97 -10.12
N ALA A 307 1.07 -10.85 -10.40
CA ALA A 307 -0.38 -10.70 -10.31
C ALA A 307 -1.13 -11.65 -11.27
N THR A 308 -0.57 -11.98 -12.44
CA THR A 308 -1.18 -13.01 -13.31
C THR A 308 -1.19 -14.41 -12.68
N LYS A 309 -0.28 -14.69 -11.73
CA LYS A 309 -0.20 -15.97 -11.02
C LYS A 309 -0.98 -15.98 -9.70
N TYR A 310 -0.90 -14.89 -8.93
CA TYR A 310 -1.48 -14.83 -7.58
C TYR A 310 -2.83 -14.12 -7.53
N GLY A 311 -3.22 -13.39 -8.58
CA GLY A 311 -4.47 -12.65 -8.65
C GLY A 311 -4.29 -11.14 -8.51
N PRO A 312 -5.39 -10.37 -8.67
CA PRO A 312 -5.37 -8.92 -8.73
C PRO A 312 -5.10 -8.24 -7.38
N ILE A 313 -5.35 -8.93 -6.25
CA ILE A 313 -4.95 -8.53 -4.89
C ILE A 313 -3.89 -9.53 -4.42
N MET A 314 -2.64 -9.08 -4.33
CA MET A 314 -1.49 -9.94 -4.00
C MET A 314 -0.74 -9.42 -2.78
N SER A 315 -0.36 -10.31 -1.85
CA SER A 315 0.50 -9.99 -0.72
C SER A 315 1.99 -10.16 -1.05
N LEU A 316 2.80 -9.26 -0.51
CA LEU A 316 4.25 -9.32 -0.50
C LEU A 316 4.78 -8.87 0.86
N GLN A 317 5.97 -9.34 1.19
CA GLN A 317 6.73 -8.88 2.33
C GLN A 317 8.01 -8.23 1.80
N LEU A 318 8.16 -6.90 1.89
CA LEU A 318 9.37 -6.20 1.45
C LEU A 318 10.21 -5.85 2.68
N GLY A 319 11.23 -6.66 2.96
CA GLY A 319 11.93 -6.59 4.25
C GLY A 319 10.96 -6.86 5.41
N GLN A 320 10.81 -5.88 6.31
CA GLN A 320 9.87 -5.91 7.43
C GLN A 320 8.51 -5.28 7.11
N VAL A 321 8.33 -4.73 5.90
CA VAL A 321 7.09 -4.05 5.50
C VAL A 321 6.16 -5.02 4.78
N SER A 322 4.95 -5.19 5.30
CA SER A 322 3.88 -5.93 4.62
C SER A 322 3.23 -5.06 3.55
N VAL A 323 3.05 -5.62 2.36
CA VAL A 323 2.58 -4.92 1.17
C VAL A 323 1.44 -5.67 0.51
N ILE A 324 0.42 -4.95 0.06
CA ILE A 324 -0.60 -5.43 -0.86
C ILE A 324 -0.42 -4.73 -2.20
N VAL A 325 -0.39 -5.50 -3.28
CA VAL A 325 -0.32 -5.01 -4.66
C VAL A 325 -1.67 -5.22 -5.31
N VAL A 326 -2.21 -4.14 -5.88
CA VAL A 326 -3.51 -4.09 -6.56
C VAL A 326 -3.28 -3.90 -8.05
N SER A 327 -3.82 -4.78 -8.90
CA SER A 327 -3.45 -4.84 -10.33
C SER A 327 -4.62 -4.96 -11.32
N SER A 328 -5.88 -4.82 -10.90
CA SER A 328 -7.01 -4.73 -11.85
C SER A 328 -7.89 -3.50 -11.59
N PRO A 329 -8.69 -3.06 -12.59
CA PRO A 329 -9.63 -1.95 -12.43
C PRO A 329 -10.61 -2.15 -11.27
N GLU A 330 -11.22 -3.32 -11.16
CA GLU A 330 -12.26 -3.62 -10.17
C GLU A 330 -11.69 -3.55 -8.76
N THR A 331 -10.49 -4.11 -8.60
CA THR A 331 -9.79 -4.11 -7.32
C THR A 331 -9.24 -2.73 -6.98
N ALA A 332 -8.77 -1.93 -7.95
CA ALA A 332 -8.39 -0.54 -7.72
C ALA A 332 -9.58 0.30 -7.23
N GLU A 333 -10.78 0.08 -7.77
CA GLU A 333 -12.01 0.76 -7.31
C GLU A 333 -12.33 0.47 -5.84
N LEU A 334 -12.16 -0.79 -5.41
CA LEU A 334 -12.36 -1.16 -4.00
C LEU A 334 -11.46 -0.35 -3.06
N PHE A 335 -10.18 -0.21 -3.38
CA PHE A 335 -9.21 0.47 -2.51
C PHE A 335 -9.25 1.99 -2.64
N LEU A 336 -9.48 2.53 -3.83
CA LEU A 336 -9.34 3.97 -4.10
C LEU A 336 -10.65 4.74 -4.06
N LYS A 337 -11.81 4.05 -4.11
CA LYS A 337 -13.14 4.68 -4.06
C LYS A 337 -14.00 4.11 -2.94
N LYS A 338 -14.22 2.79 -2.91
CA LYS A 338 -15.14 2.17 -1.92
C LYS A 338 -14.62 2.29 -0.48
N HIS A 339 -13.33 2.10 -0.29
CA HIS A 339 -12.65 2.16 1.01
C HIS A 339 -11.58 3.27 1.06
N ASP A 340 -11.81 4.36 0.33
CA ASP A 340 -10.79 5.38 0.06
C ASP A 340 -10.23 6.04 1.35
N THR A 341 -11.07 6.23 2.37
CA THR A 341 -10.72 6.81 3.67
C THR A 341 -9.78 5.92 4.48
N VAL A 342 -9.89 4.60 4.34
CA VAL A 342 -9.05 3.60 5.01
C VAL A 342 -7.65 3.59 4.41
N PHE A 343 -7.54 3.79 3.09
CA PHE A 343 -6.28 3.83 2.35
C PHE A 343 -5.86 5.24 1.96
N ALA A 344 -6.32 6.26 2.68
CA ALA A 344 -5.96 7.63 2.39
C ALA A 344 -4.59 8.04 2.96
N SER A 345 -4.02 7.32 3.93
CA SER A 345 -2.71 7.67 4.50
C SER A 345 -1.53 7.28 3.61
N ARG A 346 -0.35 7.80 3.94
CA ARG A 346 0.92 7.49 3.28
C ARG A 346 1.85 6.82 4.29
N PRO A 347 2.70 5.88 3.85
CA PRO A 347 3.72 5.35 4.73
C PRO A 347 4.76 6.44 5.02
N LYS A 348 5.28 6.46 6.25
CA LYS A 348 6.45 7.28 6.58
C LYS A 348 7.68 6.67 5.91
N ILE A 349 8.35 7.48 5.10
CA ILE A 349 9.61 7.13 4.44
C ILE A 349 10.66 8.16 4.80
N GLN A 350 11.92 7.76 4.81
CA GLN A 350 13.01 8.62 5.26
C GLN A 350 13.13 9.91 4.46
N ALA A 351 12.91 9.85 3.14
CA ALA A 351 12.86 11.02 2.27
C ALA A 351 11.82 12.05 2.74
N SER A 352 10.63 11.60 3.13
CA SER A 352 9.56 12.49 3.62
C SER A 352 9.88 13.11 4.99
N GLU A 353 10.60 12.40 5.86
CA GLU A 353 11.01 12.95 7.16
C GLU A 353 12.05 14.06 7.01
N SER A 354 13.03 13.87 6.11
CA SER A 354 14.07 14.87 5.86
C SER A 354 13.60 16.06 5.02
N LEU A 355 12.67 15.86 4.08
CA LEU A 355 12.27 16.89 3.11
C LEU A 355 10.98 17.64 3.50
N SER A 356 10.00 16.98 4.12
CA SER A 356 8.67 17.56 4.36
C SER A 356 8.48 18.17 5.76
N HIS A 357 9.59 18.55 6.42
CA HIS A 357 9.60 19.11 7.79
C HIS A 357 8.66 18.37 8.76
N GLY A 358 8.79 17.04 8.84
CA GLY A 358 8.07 16.20 9.80
C GLY A 358 6.60 15.87 9.48
N SER A 359 6.05 16.34 8.34
CA SER A 359 4.72 16.04 7.71
C SER A 359 3.90 17.27 7.29
N LYS A 360 4.53 18.43 7.15
CA LYS A 360 3.87 19.69 6.75
C LYS A 360 3.63 19.83 5.23
N GLY A 361 4.00 18.81 4.44
CA GLY A 361 3.75 18.75 3.00
C GLY A 361 2.35 18.24 2.64
N LEU A 362 2.16 17.90 1.37
CA LEU A 362 0.92 17.38 0.78
C LEU A 362 1.05 15.92 0.30
N ALA A 363 2.16 15.56 -0.35
CA ALA A 363 2.32 14.32 -1.10
C ALA A 363 2.47 13.08 -0.19
N PHE A 364 3.32 13.20 0.83
CA PHE A 364 3.72 12.12 1.75
C PHE A 364 3.10 12.23 3.15
N SER A 365 2.34 13.29 3.43
CA SER A 365 1.74 13.51 4.74
C SER A 365 0.59 12.55 5.05
N ASP A 366 0.41 12.23 6.32
CA ASP A 366 -0.68 11.41 6.82
C ASP A 366 -2.06 12.02 6.52
N TYR A 367 -3.09 11.17 6.42
CA TYR A 367 -4.45 11.66 6.19
C TYR A 367 -5.05 12.19 7.50
N SER A 368 -5.25 13.50 7.58
CA SER A 368 -5.71 14.23 8.77
C SER A 368 -6.63 15.41 8.42
N ALA A 369 -7.11 16.16 9.42
CA ALA A 369 -7.78 17.43 9.21
C ALA A 369 -6.83 18.43 8.50
N TYR A 370 -5.64 18.64 9.07
CA TYR A 370 -4.54 19.37 8.46
C TYR A 370 -4.34 19.07 6.97
N TRP A 371 -4.15 17.79 6.61
CA TRP A 371 -3.91 17.42 5.21
C TRP A 371 -5.07 17.82 4.28
N ARG A 372 -6.32 17.64 4.72
CA ARG A 372 -7.51 18.03 3.95
C ARG A 372 -7.52 19.54 3.69
N SER A 373 -7.16 20.33 4.67
CA SER A 373 -7.11 21.79 4.57
C SER A 373 -5.98 22.26 3.66
N VAL A 374 -4.75 21.73 3.82
CA VAL A 374 -3.63 22.03 2.90
C VAL A 374 -3.97 21.62 1.48
N ARG A 375 -4.59 20.44 1.30
CA ARG A 375 -5.08 19.98 0.00
C ARG A 375 -6.09 20.97 -0.61
N LYS A 376 -7.04 21.46 0.19
CA LYS A 376 -8.03 22.44 -0.25
C LYS A 376 -7.36 23.76 -0.65
N VAL A 377 -6.43 24.27 0.14
CA VAL A 377 -5.66 25.48 -0.18
C VAL A 377 -4.93 25.33 -1.52
N CYS A 378 -4.14 24.27 -1.69
CA CYS A 378 -3.39 24.04 -2.93
C CYS A 378 -4.33 23.92 -4.14
N THR A 379 -5.44 23.19 -3.99
CA THR A 379 -6.39 22.95 -5.10
C THR A 379 -7.13 24.22 -5.49
N LEU A 380 -7.57 25.04 -4.52
CA LEU A 380 -8.38 26.24 -4.80
C LEU A 380 -7.52 27.44 -5.18
N GLN A 381 -6.43 27.68 -4.45
CA GLN A 381 -5.66 28.92 -4.54
C GLN A 381 -4.53 28.86 -5.56
N LEU A 382 -4.01 27.66 -5.87
CA LEU A 382 -2.86 27.50 -6.76
C LEU A 382 -3.20 26.72 -8.04
N LEU A 383 -3.96 25.62 -7.92
CA LEU A 383 -4.10 24.62 -8.99
C LEU A 383 -5.52 24.52 -9.58
N SER A 384 -6.40 25.47 -9.28
CA SER A 384 -7.73 25.53 -9.90
C SER A 384 -7.63 25.96 -11.36
N ALA A 385 -8.65 25.64 -12.18
CA ALA A 385 -8.62 25.95 -13.60
C ALA A 385 -8.37 27.44 -13.88
N SER A 386 -9.09 28.32 -13.16
CA SER A 386 -8.90 29.77 -13.26
C SER A 386 -7.49 30.21 -12.86
N LYS A 387 -6.89 29.62 -11.81
CA LYS A 387 -5.52 29.96 -11.39
C LYS A 387 -4.49 29.49 -12.41
N VAL A 388 -4.68 28.32 -13.01
CA VAL A 388 -3.81 27.83 -14.08
C VAL A 388 -3.90 28.71 -15.32
N GLU A 389 -5.09 29.18 -15.69
CA GLU A 389 -5.32 30.06 -16.83
C GLU A 389 -4.63 31.43 -16.66
N MET A 390 -4.52 31.96 -15.44
CA MET A 390 -3.75 33.18 -15.17
C MET A 390 -2.29 33.11 -15.65
N PHE A 391 -1.70 31.91 -15.71
CA PHE A 391 -0.33 31.69 -16.20
C PHE A 391 -0.25 31.32 -17.69
N ALA A 392 -1.34 31.38 -18.45
CA ALA A 392 -1.33 31.13 -19.90
C ALA A 392 -0.39 32.07 -20.67
N PRO A 393 -0.29 33.39 -20.36
CA PRO A 393 0.69 34.26 -21.02
C PRO A 393 2.14 33.84 -20.78
N LEU A 394 2.47 33.39 -19.57
CA LEU A 394 3.79 32.87 -19.22
C LEU A 394 4.11 31.62 -20.04
N ARG A 395 3.20 30.63 -20.09
CA ARG A 395 3.38 29.41 -20.88
C ARG A 395 3.54 29.70 -22.36
N ARG A 396 2.72 30.61 -22.91
CA ARG A 396 2.83 31.08 -24.31
C ARG A 396 4.21 31.66 -24.60
N SER A 397 4.71 32.53 -23.72
CA SER A 397 6.03 33.16 -23.88
C SER A 397 7.16 32.13 -23.88
N GLN A 398 7.18 31.25 -22.87
CA GLN A 398 8.19 30.19 -22.74
C GLN A 398 8.19 29.23 -23.93
N LEU A 399 7.01 28.77 -24.35
CA LEU A 399 6.89 27.87 -25.49
C LEU A 399 7.27 28.56 -26.81
N GLY A 400 6.95 29.85 -26.97
CA GLY A 400 7.38 30.65 -28.12
C GLY A 400 8.90 30.75 -28.24
N GLN A 401 9.61 30.86 -27.12
CA GLN A 401 11.08 30.85 -27.09
C GLN A 401 11.65 29.51 -27.55
N LEU A 402 11.08 28.39 -27.08
CA LEU A 402 11.47 27.06 -27.54
C LEU A 402 11.23 26.89 -29.05
N VAL A 403 10.07 27.31 -29.56
CA VAL A 403 9.76 27.24 -31.00
C VAL A 403 10.76 28.08 -31.81
N LYS A 404 11.14 29.27 -31.32
CA LYS A 404 12.16 30.10 -31.97
C LYS A 404 13.52 29.38 -32.03
N SER A 405 13.94 28.76 -30.92
CA SER A 405 15.18 27.96 -30.88
C SER A 405 15.15 26.79 -31.86
N LEU A 406 14.04 26.04 -31.90
CA LEU A 406 13.84 24.92 -32.82
C LEU A 406 13.80 25.35 -34.29
N LYS A 407 13.28 26.54 -34.62
CA LYS A 407 13.35 27.10 -35.98
C LYS A 407 14.80 27.35 -36.41
N SER A 408 15.65 27.83 -35.51
CA SER A 408 17.08 28.00 -35.78
C SER A 408 17.78 26.66 -36.01
N ALA A 409 17.51 25.65 -35.17
CA ALA A 409 18.05 24.30 -35.34
C ALA A 409 17.54 23.62 -36.63
N ALA A 410 16.29 23.88 -37.00
CA ALA A 410 15.70 23.37 -38.23
C ALA A 410 16.38 23.95 -39.49
N ALA A 411 16.81 25.22 -39.45
CA ALA A 411 17.53 25.85 -40.56
C ALA A 411 18.88 25.18 -40.86
N SER A 412 19.53 24.62 -39.85
CA SER A 412 20.78 23.86 -39.97
C SER A 412 20.57 22.34 -40.09
N SER A 413 19.32 21.85 -40.12
CA SER A 413 19.00 20.41 -40.04
C SER A 413 19.69 19.71 -38.86
N GLU A 414 19.81 20.42 -37.74
CA GLU A 414 20.50 19.94 -36.55
C GLU A 414 19.68 18.84 -35.83
N VAL A 415 20.38 17.81 -35.36
CA VAL A 415 19.79 16.81 -34.47
C VAL A 415 19.67 17.42 -33.09
N VAL A 416 18.43 17.58 -32.59
CA VAL A 416 18.18 18.12 -31.27
C VAL A 416 17.81 17.04 -30.27
N ASP A 417 18.18 17.25 -29.01
CA ASP A 417 17.71 16.47 -27.87
C ASP A 417 16.36 17.02 -27.41
N VAL A 418 15.28 16.40 -27.87
CA VAL A 418 13.92 16.84 -27.57
C VAL A 418 13.58 16.65 -26.09
N SER A 419 14.10 15.58 -25.47
CA SER A 419 13.88 15.31 -24.05
C SER A 419 14.44 16.44 -23.18
N LYS A 420 15.69 16.85 -23.48
CA LYS A 420 16.33 17.98 -22.79
C LYS A 420 15.57 19.29 -23.02
N LEU A 421 15.24 19.62 -24.26
CA LEU A 421 14.57 20.88 -24.61
C LEU A 421 13.17 21.01 -23.96
N VAL A 422 12.40 19.91 -23.95
CA VAL A 422 11.08 19.88 -23.32
C VAL A 422 11.20 19.89 -21.79
N GLY A 423 12.22 19.22 -21.24
CA GLY A 423 12.58 19.31 -19.83
C GLY A 423 12.80 20.77 -19.42
N GLU A 424 13.79 21.43 -20.02
CA GLU A 424 14.13 22.83 -19.75
C GLU A 424 12.92 23.78 -19.87
N LEU A 425 12.05 23.57 -20.88
CA LEU A 425 10.81 24.34 -21.02
C LEU A 425 9.88 24.18 -19.82
N VAL A 426 9.58 22.93 -19.42
CA VAL A 426 8.65 22.66 -18.32
C VAL A 426 9.22 23.16 -16.99
N GLU A 427 10.53 22.97 -16.77
CA GLU A 427 11.23 23.51 -15.61
C GLU A 427 11.09 25.03 -15.53
N ASN A 428 11.35 25.73 -16.64
CA ASN A 428 11.24 27.19 -16.69
C ASN A 428 9.80 27.65 -16.41
N ILE A 429 8.79 26.96 -16.96
CA ILE A 429 7.38 27.27 -16.67
C ILE A 429 7.10 27.11 -15.17
N VAL A 430 7.48 25.98 -14.58
CA VAL A 430 7.22 25.67 -13.16
C VAL A 430 7.95 26.65 -12.24
N CYS A 431 9.24 26.90 -12.48
CA CYS A 431 10.02 27.85 -11.67
C CYS A 431 9.44 29.27 -11.75
N ASN A 432 9.08 29.77 -12.93
CA ASN A 432 8.44 31.09 -13.05
C ASN A 432 7.07 31.14 -12.36
N MET A 433 6.26 30.08 -12.44
CA MET A 433 4.97 30.03 -11.74
C MET A 433 5.13 30.07 -10.21
N ILE A 434 6.20 29.48 -9.70
CA ILE A 434 6.42 29.29 -8.26
C ILE A 434 7.19 30.44 -7.63
N PHE A 435 8.31 30.82 -8.24
CA PHE A 435 9.28 31.77 -7.73
C PHE A 435 9.22 33.15 -8.39
N GLY A 436 8.41 33.30 -9.46
CA GLY A 436 8.44 34.49 -10.31
C GLY A 436 9.65 34.57 -11.25
N CYS A 437 10.62 33.65 -11.15
CA CYS A 437 11.78 33.57 -12.02
C CYS A 437 12.17 32.10 -12.33
N ALA A 438 12.74 31.86 -13.51
CA ALA A 438 13.27 30.54 -13.88
C ALA A 438 14.70 30.30 -13.40
N LYS A 439 15.51 31.36 -13.32
CA LYS A 439 16.94 31.29 -13.01
C LYS A 439 17.30 32.39 -12.03
N ASP A 440 18.11 32.04 -11.05
CA ASP A 440 18.73 32.96 -10.10
C ASP A 440 20.21 32.62 -10.01
N ASP A 441 21.09 33.52 -10.46
CA ASP A 441 22.53 33.27 -10.48
C ASP A 441 23.15 33.14 -9.08
N ARG A 442 22.40 33.45 -8.01
CA ARG A 442 22.83 33.26 -6.61
C ARG A 442 22.89 31.79 -6.20
N PHE A 443 22.08 30.91 -6.80
CA PHE A 443 21.96 29.51 -6.38
C PHE A 443 21.79 28.54 -7.56
N ASP A 444 22.32 27.32 -7.41
CA ASP A 444 22.01 26.21 -8.33
C ASP A 444 20.67 25.54 -7.96
N LEU A 445 19.56 26.28 -8.16
CA LEU A 445 18.22 25.80 -7.82
C LEU A 445 17.85 24.54 -8.60
N GLN A 446 18.15 24.49 -9.90
CA GLN A 446 17.85 23.34 -10.75
C GLN A 446 18.65 22.11 -10.31
N GLY A 447 19.96 22.22 -10.07
CA GLY A 447 20.77 21.09 -9.62
C GLY A 447 20.30 20.53 -8.27
N VAL A 448 19.88 21.40 -7.34
CA VAL A 448 19.31 20.98 -6.06
C VAL A 448 17.98 20.23 -6.25
N ILE A 449 17.08 20.73 -7.08
CA ILE A 449 15.79 20.05 -7.38
C ILE A 449 16.02 18.68 -8.03
N HIS A 450 16.94 18.59 -8.99
CA HIS A 450 17.29 17.33 -9.64
C HIS A 450 17.84 16.29 -8.64
N GLU A 451 18.71 16.71 -7.71
CA GLU A 451 19.23 15.83 -6.67
C GLU A 451 18.13 15.36 -5.70
N VAL A 452 17.20 16.25 -5.32
CA VAL A 452 16.02 15.87 -4.51
C VAL A 452 15.19 14.80 -5.23
N MET A 453 14.86 15.03 -6.50
CA MET A 453 14.06 14.11 -7.31
C MET A 453 14.73 12.75 -7.46
N HIS A 454 16.03 12.75 -7.72
CA HIS A 454 16.83 11.53 -7.80
C HIS A 454 16.78 10.75 -6.47
N LEU A 455 17.05 11.41 -5.33
CA LEU A 455 17.07 10.76 -4.01
C LEU A 455 15.70 10.22 -3.58
N VAL A 456 14.61 10.93 -3.85
CA VAL A 456 13.24 10.49 -3.52
C VAL A 456 12.83 9.26 -4.34
N GLY A 457 13.34 9.14 -5.57
CA GLY A 457 13.06 8.00 -6.47
C GLY A 457 13.92 6.75 -6.21
N LEU A 458 14.97 6.85 -5.38
CA LEU A 458 15.85 5.71 -5.11
C LEU A 458 15.20 4.65 -4.24
N PHE A 459 15.60 3.40 -4.49
CA PHE A 459 15.34 2.33 -3.54
C PHE A 459 16.16 2.57 -2.27
N ASN A 460 15.48 2.76 -1.13
CA ASN A 460 16.10 2.95 0.17
C ASN A 460 15.83 1.75 1.09
N LEU A 461 16.88 1.06 1.50
CA LEU A 461 16.83 -0.11 2.37
C LEU A 461 16.25 0.22 3.76
N ALA A 462 16.49 1.43 4.27
CA ALA A 462 15.96 1.88 5.55
C ALA A 462 14.42 1.93 5.56
N ASP A 463 13.79 2.20 4.42
CA ASP A 463 12.32 2.26 4.30
C ASP A 463 11.65 0.88 4.36
N TYR A 464 12.44 -0.20 4.23
CA TYR A 464 11.98 -1.60 4.29
C TYR A 464 12.55 -2.35 5.48
N MET A 465 13.68 -1.90 6.03
CA MET A 465 14.37 -2.48 7.18
C MET A 465 14.83 -1.36 8.13
N PRO A 466 13.91 -0.77 8.93
CA PRO A 466 14.20 0.44 9.71
C PRO A 466 15.40 0.33 10.66
N TRP A 467 15.69 -0.86 11.19
CA TRP A 467 16.86 -1.09 12.06
C TRP A 467 18.20 -0.87 11.34
N LEU A 468 18.22 -0.93 10.00
CA LEU A 468 19.40 -0.58 9.20
C LEU A 468 19.54 0.92 8.96
N GLY A 469 18.50 1.71 9.22
CA GLY A 469 18.49 3.15 8.98
C GLY A 469 19.58 3.90 9.74
N ALA A 470 19.94 3.44 10.94
CA ALA A 470 20.99 4.04 11.76
C ALA A 470 22.39 3.97 11.13
N PHE A 471 22.62 3.04 10.19
CA PHE A 471 23.92 2.86 9.54
C PHE A 471 24.06 3.63 8.23
N ASP A 472 22.97 4.17 7.68
CA ASP A 472 22.93 4.86 6.38
C ASP A 472 23.77 4.15 5.28
N LEU A 473 23.61 2.83 5.13
CA LEU A 473 24.49 1.99 4.29
C LEU A 473 24.57 2.44 2.82
N GLN A 474 23.57 3.19 2.34
CA GLN A 474 23.52 3.72 0.97
C GLN A 474 23.93 5.20 0.88
N GLY A 475 24.21 5.86 2.01
CA GLY A 475 24.51 7.30 2.09
C GLY A 475 23.33 8.22 1.74
N ILE A 476 22.12 7.65 1.59
CA ILE A 476 20.92 8.38 1.14
C ILE A 476 20.47 9.38 2.21
N THR A 477 20.51 8.99 3.48
CA THR A 477 20.09 9.85 4.61
C THR A 477 20.96 11.10 4.70
N THR A 478 22.27 10.91 4.60
CA THR A 478 23.24 12.00 4.63
C THR A 478 23.04 12.96 3.47
N ARG A 479 22.86 12.43 2.25
CA ARG A 479 22.58 13.23 1.05
C ARG A 479 21.26 13.98 1.16
N LEU A 480 20.19 13.33 1.60
CA LEU A 480 18.88 13.94 1.84
C LEU A 480 18.97 15.08 2.86
N THR A 481 19.70 14.89 3.95
CA THR A 481 19.88 15.91 4.98
C THR A 481 20.65 17.12 4.43
N LYS A 482 21.70 16.88 3.62
CA LYS A 482 22.48 17.95 3.00
C LYS A 482 21.64 18.75 2.01
N VAL A 483 20.97 18.06 1.07
CA VAL A 483 20.16 18.73 0.04
C VAL A 483 18.95 19.45 0.64
N SER A 484 18.31 18.87 1.68
CA SER A 484 17.21 19.51 2.41
C SER A 484 17.66 20.83 3.03
N LYS A 485 18.82 20.87 3.70
CA LYS A 485 19.38 22.11 4.27
C LYS A 485 19.67 23.17 3.21
N THR A 486 20.29 22.77 2.10
CA THR A 486 20.59 23.69 0.99
C THR A 486 19.31 24.25 0.39
N PHE A 487 18.31 23.40 0.16
CA PHE A 487 17.03 23.83 -0.38
C PHE A 487 16.26 24.75 0.59
N ASP A 488 16.28 24.43 1.89
CA ASP A 488 15.67 25.28 2.93
C ASP A 488 16.29 26.69 2.95
N GLN A 489 17.62 26.80 2.83
CA GLN A 489 18.33 28.07 2.75
C GLN A 489 17.93 28.89 1.52
N ILE A 490 17.86 28.23 0.35
CA ILE A 490 17.45 28.88 -0.90
C ILE A 490 16.00 29.40 -0.78
N LEU A 491 15.08 28.55 -0.33
CA LEU A 491 13.69 28.95 -0.14
C LEU A 491 13.53 30.07 0.87
N GLU A 492 14.28 30.04 1.97
CA GLU A 492 14.24 31.09 2.98
C GLU A 492 14.60 32.45 2.38
N GLN A 493 15.65 32.49 1.56
CA GLN A 493 16.08 33.72 0.91
C GLN A 493 15.09 34.20 -0.15
N ILE A 494 14.54 33.30 -0.96
CA ILE A 494 13.50 33.66 -1.94
C ILE A 494 12.25 34.19 -1.23
N ILE A 495 11.81 33.55 -0.15
CA ILE A 495 10.66 34.01 0.63
C ILE A 495 10.93 35.41 1.21
N GLN A 496 12.12 35.65 1.74
CA GLN A 496 12.50 36.96 2.27
C GLN A 496 12.48 38.05 1.18
N ASP A 497 12.97 37.74 -0.02
CA ASP A 497 12.93 38.66 -1.15
C ASP A 497 11.48 39.00 -1.56
N HIS A 498 10.57 38.03 -1.50
CA HIS A 498 9.16 38.28 -1.80
C HIS A 498 8.51 39.18 -0.75
N GLU A 499 8.79 38.97 0.54
CA GLU A 499 8.29 39.82 1.62
C GLU A 499 8.78 41.26 1.53
N ASN A 500 10.06 41.45 1.21
CA ASN A 500 10.66 42.78 1.09
C ASN A 500 10.10 43.57 -0.10
N ASN A 501 9.59 42.88 -1.13
CA ASN A 501 9.06 43.47 -2.36
C ASN A 501 7.51 43.57 -2.39
N LEU A 502 6.82 43.29 -1.27
CA LEU A 502 5.35 43.30 -1.21
C LEU A 502 4.74 44.66 -1.59
N TYR A 503 5.35 45.76 -1.14
CA TYR A 503 4.88 47.14 -1.43
C TYR A 503 4.90 47.49 -2.93
N ASP A 504 5.87 47.01 -3.70
CA ASP A 504 6.00 47.27 -5.15
C ASP A 504 5.05 46.40 -6.00
N LYS A 505 4.62 45.25 -5.47
CA LYS A 505 3.73 44.30 -6.18
C LYS A 505 2.24 44.58 -5.93
N GLU A 506 1.85 45.17 -4.80
CA GLU A 506 0.46 45.60 -4.55
C GLU A 506 -0.06 46.60 -5.60
N GLN A 507 0.84 47.39 -6.20
CA GLN A 507 0.51 48.35 -7.27
C GLN A 507 0.39 47.72 -8.67
N LYS A 508 0.88 46.48 -8.90
CA LYS A 508 0.98 45.86 -10.24
C LYS A 508 -0.18 44.92 -10.61
N GLY A 509 -1.20 44.81 -9.76
CA GLY A 509 -2.44 44.06 -10.04
C GLY A 509 -2.32 42.53 -9.91
N PRO A 510 -3.45 41.80 -9.96
CA PRO A 510 -3.52 40.36 -9.67
C PRO A 510 -2.83 39.45 -10.69
N HIS A 511 -2.47 39.96 -11.87
CA HIS A 511 -1.83 39.20 -12.96
C HIS A 511 -0.31 39.03 -12.80
N ASN A 512 0.28 39.56 -11.74
CA ASN A 512 1.73 39.55 -11.52
C ASN A 512 2.14 38.76 -10.25
N LYS A 513 1.24 37.95 -9.68
CA LYS A 513 1.48 37.14 -8.49
C LYS A 513 1.95 35.72 -8.86
N ASP A 514 3.03 35.28 -8.25
CA ASP A 514 3.49 33.88 -8.28
C ASP A 514 2.90 33.06 -7.10
N PHE A 515 3.24 31.77 -7.01
CA PHE A 515 2.70 30.92 -5.94
C PHE A 515 3.21 31.31 -4.56
N ILE A 516 4.43 31.86 -4.44
CA ILE A 516 4.95 32.36 -3.16
C ILE A 516 4.12 33.55 -2.71
N ASP A 517 3.87 34.53 -3.58
CA ASP A 517 3.01 35.68 -3.27
C ASP A 517 1.61 35.23 -2.79
N ILE A 518 1.03 34.24 -3.45
CA ILE A 518 -0.29 33.71 -3.08
C ILE A 518 -0.21 33.03 -1.70
N LEU A 519 0.79 32.19 -1.45
CA LEU A 519 0.94 31.49 -0.17
C LEU A 519 1.26 32.45 0.98
N LEU A 520 2.08 33.47 0.76
CA LEU A 520 2.37 34.54 1.72
C LEU A 520 1.09 35.29 2.11
N SER A 521 0.21 35.58 1.14
CA SER A 521 -1.07 36.23 1.42
C SER A 521 -2.05 35.40 2.27
N LEU A 522 -1.77 34.10 2.42
CA LEU A 522 -2.54 33.16 3.24
C LEU A 522 -1.86 32.87 4.58
N MET A 523 -0.68 33.45 4.87
CA MET A 523 -0.02 33.28 6.16
C MET A 523 -0.92 33.71 7.31
N HIS A 524 -0.76 33.03 8.45
CA HIS A 524 -1.55 33.24 9.66
C HIS A 524 -3.05 32.91 9.55
N GLN A 525 -3.54 32.49 8.38
CA GLN A 525 -4.89 31.92 8.27
C GLN A 525 -4.92 30.54 8.93
N THR A 526 -6.01 30.24 9.63
CA THR A 526 -6.26 28.95 10.28
C THR A 526 -6.49 27.85 9.25
N ILE A 527 -5.72 26.76 9.39
CA ILE A 527 -5.81 25.53 8.57
C ILE A 527 -6.82 24.57 9.22
N ASP A 528 -6.73 24.41 10.53
CA ASP A 528 -7.67 23.67 11.38
C ASP A 528 -7.65 24.25 12.81
N ASP A 529 -8.38 23.63 13.74
CA ASP A 529 -8.54 24.09 15.13
C ASP A 529 -7.20 24.25 15.89
N GLN A 530 -6.09 23.69 15.38
CA GLN A 530 -4.80 23.65 16.05
C GLN A 530 -3.62 24.21 15.22
N ASN A 531 -3.81 24.51 13.92
CA ASN A 531 -2.73 24.87 13.02
C ASN A 531 -3.03 26.12 12.18
N VAL A 532 -2.01 26.94 11.97
CA VAL A 532 -2.00 28.10 11.05
C VAL A 532 -0.99 27.88 9.93
N ILE A 533 -1.18 28.56 8.79
CA ILE A 533 -0.17 28.58 7.72
C ILE A 533 1.03 29.39 8.20
N ASP A 534 2.14 28.69 8.45
CA ASP A 534 3.43 29.27 8.79
C ASP A 534 4.45 29.15 7.63
N ARG A 535 5.62 29.78 7.80
CA ARG A 535 6.70 29.76 6.79
C ARG A 535 7.17 28.33 6.49
N THR A 536 7.18 27.43 7.48
CA THR A 536 7.54 26.02 7.26
C THR A 536 6.52 25.30 6.39
N ASN A 537 5.22 25.59 6.54
CA ASN A 537 4.18 25.07 5.66
C ASN A 537 4.39 25.53 4.22
N ILE A 538 4.69 26.81 4.02
CA ILE A 538 4.95 27.38 2.68
C ILE A 538 6.12 26.65 2.02
N LYS A 539 7.25 26.51 2.72
CA LYS A 539 8.43 25.79 2.21
C LYS A 539 8.11 24.34 1.83
N ALA A 540 7.39 23.62 2.69
CA ALA A 540 6.99 22.24 2.44
C ALA A 540 6.02 22.10 1.24
N ILE A 541 5.06 23.01 1.10
CA ILE A 541 4.10 23.01 -0.01
C ILE A 541 4.80 23.30 -1.34
N ILE A 542 5.70 24.28 -1.37
CA ILE A 542 6.48 24.65 -2.55
C ILE A 542 7.35 23.48 -3.01
N LEU A 543 8.07 22.84 -2.09
CA LEU A 543 8.89 21.67 -2.38
C LEU A 543 8.07 20.56 -3.04
N ASP A 544 6.88 20.25 -2.51
CA ASP A 544 6.01 19.22 -3.05
C ASP A 544 5.46 19.57 -4.44
N ILE A 545 5.08 20.84 -4.67
CA ILE A 545 4.57 21.28 -5.99
C ILE A 545 5.67 21.23 -7.04
N ILE A 546 6.88 21.70 -6.72
CA ILE A 546 8.04 21.63 -7.62
C ILE A 546 8.29 20.18 -8.00
N ASN A 547 8.53 19.31 -7.01
CA ASN A 547 8.84 17.90 -7.27
C ASN A 547 7.75 17.19 -8.09
N ALA A 548 6.48 17.53 -7.89
CA ALA A 548 5.37 16.94 -8.63
C ALA A 548 5.23 17.47 -10.07
N ALA A 549 5.59 18.73 -10.32
CA ALA A 549 5.34 19.39 -11.61
C ALA A 549 6.55 19.34 -12.57
N PHE A 550 7.76 19.19 -12.04
CA PHE A 550 9.01 19.35 -12.77
C PHE A 550 9.21 18.31 -13.89
N ASP A 551 9.21 17.02 -13.54
CA ASP A 551 9.56 15.94 -14.48
C ASP A 551 8.33 15.28 -15.16
N THR A 552 7.14 15.44 -14.57
CA THR A 552 5.97 14.62 -14.97
C THR A 552 5.41 15.03 -16.34
N SER A 553 5.31 16.33 -16.60
CA SER A 553 4.74 16.84 -17.85
C SER A 553 5.72 16.69 -19.02
N SER A 554 7.01 16.95 -18.79
CA SER A 554 8.06 16.79 -19.80
C SER A 554 8.19 15.34 -20.26
N THR A 555 8.23 14.40 -19.31
CA THR A 555 8.24 12.96 -19.61
C THR A 555 6.98 12.51 -20.38
N THR A 556 5.81 13.08 -20.09
CA THR A 556 4.58 12.76 -20.85
C THR A 556 4.67 13.22 -22.30
N VAL A 557 5.15 14.45 -22.53
CA VAL A 557 5.35 14.99 -23.89
C VAL A 557 6.39 14.16 -24.64
N GLU A 558 7.49 13.78 -23.99
CA GLU A 558 8.52 12.90 -24.57
C GLU A 558 7.92 11.56 -25.03
N TRP A 559 7.17 10.87 -24.17
CA TRP A 559 6.51 9.62 -24.54
C TRP A 559 5.51 9.81 -25.68
N ALA A 560 4.70 10.87 -25.65
CA ALA A 560 3.73 11.15 -26.69
C ALA A 560 4.40 11.38 -28.05
N LEU A 561 5.44 12.22 -28.10
CA LEU A 561 6.14 12.51 -29.35
C LEU A 561 6.91 11.28 -29.86
N SER A 562 7.45 10.47 -28.95
CA SER A 562 8.11 9.20 -29.30
C SER A 562 7.13 8.20 -29.93
N GLU A 563 5.92 8.07 -29.36
CA GLU A 563 4.87 7.21 -29.93
C GLU A 563 4.36 7.72 -31.28
N LEU A 564 4.23 9.04 -31.45
CA LEU A 564 3.85 9.64 -32.73
C LEU A 564 4.93 9.41 -33.81
N LEU A 565 6.22 9.55 -33.46
CA LEU A 565 7.33 9.25 -34.36
C LEU A 565 7.40 7.76 -34.72
N LYS A 566 7.06 6.88 -33.77
CA LYS A 566 6.96 5.43 -34.01
C LYS A 566 5.75 5.06 -34.88
N HIS A 567 4.69 5.88 -34.88
CA HIS A 567 3.44 5.65 -35.62
C HIS A 567 3.12 6.83 -36.56
N PRO A 568 3.77 6.92 -37.74
CA PRO A 568 3.61 8.05 -38.66
C PRO A 568 2.17 8.34 -39.11
N SER A 569 1.33 7.31 -39.23
CA SER A 569 -0.10 7.48 -39.57
C SER A 569 -0.86 8.22 -38.47
N THR A 570 -0.57 7.93 -37.21
CA THR A 570 -1.11 8.64 -36.05
C THR A 570 -0.59 10.07 -35.98
N MET A 571 0.71 10.28 -36.21
CA MET A 571 1.30 11.62 -36.32
C MET A 571 0.56 12.45 -37.37
N LYS A 572 0.39 11.90 -38.58
CA LYS A 572 -0.24 12.60 -39.68
C LYS A 572 -1.68 13.00 -39.36
N ARG A 573 -2.45 12.10 -38.74
CA ARG A 573 -3.83 12.41 -38.33
C ARG A 573 -3.91 13.53 -37.29
N LEU A 574 -2.95 13.60 -36.36
CA LEU A 574 -2.88 14.71 -35.40
C LEU A 574 -2.51 16.03 -36.10
N GLN A 575 -1.58 16.00 -37.05
CA GLN A 575 -1.25 17.16 -37.86
C GLN A 575 -2.44 17.66 -38.68
N ASP A 576 -3.22 16.75 -39.27
CA ASP A 576 -4.42 17.08 -40.03
C ASP A 576 -5.49 17.74 -39.14
N GLU A 577 -5.68 17.26 -37.90
CA GLU A 577 -6.56 17.93 -36.93
C GLU A 577 -6.09 19.36 -36.62
N LEU A 578 -4.79 19.53 -36.34
CA LEU A 578 -4.21 20.83 -36.01
C LEU A 578 -4.30 21.81 -37.19
N GLU A 579 -4.04 21.34 -38.41
CA GLU A 579 -4.18 22.14 -39.62
C GLU A 579 -5.64 22.59 -39.85
N ASN A 580 -6.61 21.69 -39.66
CA ASN A 580 -8.02 22.00 -39.86
C ASN A 580 -8.57 23.00 -38.83
N ILE A 581 -8.11 22.93 -37.58
CA ILE A 581 -8.71 23.70 -36.47
C ILE A 581 -7.93 24.98 -36.18
N VAL A 582 -6.61 24.93 -36.23
CA VAL A 582 -5.73 26.08 -35.92
C VAL A 582 -5.36 26.83 -37.21
N GLY A 583 -5.20 26.11 -38.32
CA GLY A 583 -4.69 26.62 -39.59
C GLY A 583 -3.17 26.74 -39.63
N MET A 584 -2.61 27.07 -40.80
CA MET A 584 -1.15 27.15 -41.03
C MET A 584 -0.58 28.59 -40.91
N LYS A 585 -1.35 29.55 -40.40
CA LYS A 585 -0.98 30.98 -40.38
C LYS A 585 -0.67 31.54 -38.99
N ARG A 586 -0.95 30.79 -37.92
CA ARG A 586 -0.75 31.21 -36.54
C ARG A 586 -0.24 30.05 -35.69
N HIS A 587 0.25 30.35 -34.49
CA HIS A 587 0.61 29.34 -33.50
C HIS A 587 -0.64 28.80 -32.77
N VAL A 588 -0.47 27.68 -32.07
CA VAL A 588 -1.53 27.09 -31.25
C VAL A 588 -1.73 28.00 -30.04
N GLU A 589 -2.98 28.19 -29.63
CA GLU A 589 -3.34 28.90 -28.40
C GLU A 589 -3.98 27.92 -27.41
N GLU A 590 -3.87 28.20 -26.11
CA GLU A 590 -4.48 27.31 -25.09
C GLU A 590 -6.00 27.16 -25.25
N SER A 591 -6.67 28.19 -25.79
CA SER A 591 -8.10 28.16 -26.09
C SER A 591 -8.47 27.24 -27.25
N ASP A 592 -7.49 26.78 -28.05
CA ASP A 592 -7.72 25.78 -29.10
C ASP A 592 -7.80 24.36 -28.53
N LEU A 593 -7.23 24.10 -27.35
CA LEU A 593 -7.05 22.74 -26.82
C LEU A 593 -8.37 22.00 -26.59
N GLU A 594 -9.45 22.72 -26.28
CA GLU A 594 -10.78 22.13 -26.11
C GLU A 594 -11.38 21.62 -27.44
N LYS A 595 -10.91 22.17 -28.56
CA LYS A 595 -11.39 21.85 -29.90
C LYS A 595 -10.58 20.72 -30.56
N LEU A 596 -9.56 20.17 -29.90
CA LEU A 596 -8.66 19.15 -30.44
C LEU A 596 -8.95 17.74 -29.84
N PRO A 597 -10.03 17.05 -30.27
CA PRO A 597 -10.41 15.76 -29.72
C PRO A 597 -9.39 14.65 -29.98
N TYR A 598 -8.72 14.63 -31.14
CA TYR A 598 -7.70 13.62 -31.47
C TYR A 598 -6.43 13.82 -30.66
N LEU A 599 -5.96 15.06 -30.46
CA LEU A 599 -4.91 15.37 -29.48
C LEU A 599 -5.26 14.81 -28.09
N ASN A 600 -6.50 15.00 -27.64
CA ASN A 600 -6.95 14.48 -26.36
C ASN A 600 -6.89 12.94 -26.32
N MET A 601 -7.26 12.26 -27.40
CA MET A 601 -7.14 10.80 -27.52
C MET A 601 -5.69 10.33 -27.51
N VAL A 602 -4.78 11.03 -28.22
CA VAL A 602 -3.34 10.76 -28.21
C VAL A 602 -2.80 10.85 -26.78
N VAL A 603 -3.09 11.93 -26.06
CA VAL A 603 -2.62 12.11 -24.67
C VAL A 603 -3.20 11.05 -23.73
N LYS A 604 -4.48 10.68 -23.87
CA LYS A 604 -5.08 9.58 -23.09
C LYS A 604 -4.37 8.25 -23.34
N GLU A 605 -4.07 7.93 -24.60
CA GLU A 605 -3.38 6.70 -24.98
C GLU A 605 -1.93 6.67 -24.51
N THR A 606 -1.23 7.80 -24.62
CA THR A 606 0.11 7.96 -24.04
C THR A 606 0.09 7.69 -22.54
N LEU A 607 -0.84 8.27 -21.78
CA LEU A 607 -0.91 8.07 -20.33
C LEU A 607 -1.38 6.67 -19.91
N ARG A 608 -2.16 5.99 -20.76
CA ARG A 608 -2.55 4.58 -20.54
C ARG A 608 -1.34 3.65 -20.69
N LEU A 609 -0.56 3.81 -21.77
CA LEU A 609 0.61 2.99 -22.04
C LEU A 609 1.83 3.43 -21.22
N HIS A 610 2.04 4.71 -21.01
CA HIS A 610 3.20 5.24 -20.31
C HIS A 610 2.77 6.06 -19.10
N PRO A 611 2.14 5.42 -18.09
CA PRO A 611 1.77 6.12 -16.87
C PRO A 611 3.05 6.57 -16.17
N ILE A 612 3.18 7.87 -15.96
CA ILE A 612 4.39 8.49 -15.41
C ILE A 612 4.76 7.90 -14.04
N ALA A 613 3.77 7.66 -13.18
CA ALA A 613 3.96 6.93 -11.93
C ALA A 613 3.36 5.50 -12.06
N PRO A 614 4.10 4.50 -12.57
CA PRO A 614 3.55 3.19 -12.93
C PRO A 614 3.00 2.40 -11.74
N LEU A 615 3.48 2.69 -10.51
CA LEU A 615 3.01 2.10 -9.26
C LEU A 615 2.22 3.09 -8.37
N LEU A 616 1.92 4.28 -8.91
CA LEU A 616 1.47 5.45 -8.15
C LEU A 616 2.37 5.71 -6.92
N LEU A 617 1.97 6.67 -6.08
CA LEU A 617 2.56 6.81 -4.76
C LEU A 617 1.94 5.76 -3.81
N PRO A 618 2.72 5.08 -2.94
CA PRO A 618 2.20 4.09 -2.01
C PRO A 618 1.18 4.66 -1.02
N ARG A 619 0.12 3.92 -0.71
CA ARG A 619 -0.84 4.23 0.37
C ARG A 619 -0.54 3.39 1.60
N GLU A 620 -1.14 3.73 2.73
CA GLU A 620 -1.05 2.96 3.97
C GLU A 620 -2.44 2.72 4.56
N CYS A 621 -2.70 1.48 4.97
CA CYS A 621 -3.95 1.06 5.62
C CYS A 621 -4.04 1.64 7.04
N ARG A 622 -5.10 2.40 7.32
CA ARG A 622 -5.27 3.11 8.61
C ARG A 622 -5.85 2.25 9.73
N GLU A 623 -6.55 1.19 9.37
CA GLU A 623 -7.23 0.27 10.29
C GLU A 623 -7.24 -1.15 9.72
N ASP A 624 -7.59 -2.13 10.55
CA ASP A 624 -7.74 -3.52 10.13
C ASP A 624 -9.03 -3.66 9.29
N ILE A 625 -8.95 -4.26 8.10
CA ILE A 625 -10.09 -4.37 7.17
C ILE A 625 -10.06 -5.68 6.38
N THR A 626 -11.23 -6.15 5.94
CA THR A 626 -11.34 -7.27 4.99
C THR A 626 -11.89 -6.76 3.65
N ILE A 627 -11.17 -7.04 2.55
CA ILE A 627 -11.55 -6.65 1.18
C ILE A 627 -11.51 -7.88 0.31
N ASP A 628 -12.62 -8.15 -0.39
CA ASP A 628 -12.76 -9.31 -1.28
C ASP A 628 -12.43 -10.65 -0.58
N GLY A 629 -12.86 -10.75 0.69
CA GLY A 629 -12.56 -11.89 1.55
C GLY A 629 -11.13 -11.96 2.07
N TYR A 630 -10.26 -11.00 1.72
CA TYR A 630 -8.88 -10.94 2.21
C TYR A 630 -8.70 -9.94 3.33
N TYR A 631 -8.09 -10.39 4.41
CA TYR A 631 -7.75 -9.54 5.52
C TYR A 631 -6.47 -8.73 5.28
N ILE A 632 -6.54 -7.45 5.62
CA ILE A 632 -5.47 -6.47 5.50
C ILE A 632 -5.30 -5.80 6.85
N LYS A 633 -4.12 -5.97 7.44
CA LYS A 633 -3.78 -5.38 8.73
C LYS A 633 -3.51 -3.87 8.58
N LYS A 634 -3.86 -3.08 9.59
CA LYS A 634 -3.39 -1.71 9.80
C LYS A 634 -1.88 -1.62 9.58
N LYS A 635 -1.43 -0.49 9.00
CA LYS A 635 -0.05 -0.22 8.55
C LYS A 635 0.44 -1.05 7.36
N THR A 636 -0.40 -1.89 6.75
CA THR A 636 -0.05 -2.53 5.47
C THR A 636 0.07 -1.46 4.38
N ARG A 637 1.17 -1.50 3.62
CA ARG A 637 1.41 -0.59 2.49
C ARG A 637 0.66 -1.10 1.26
N ILE A 638 -0.05 -0.21 0.56
CA ILE A 638 -0.79 -0.55 -0.65
C ILE A 638 -0.09 0.07 -1.86
N ILE A 639 0.19 -0.76 -2.86
CA ILE A 639 0.75 -0.36 -4.15
C ILE A 639 -0.30 -0.60 -5.21
N ILE A 640 -0.60 0.43 -6.01
CA ILE A 640 -1.53 0.33 -7.12
C ILE A 640 -0.73 0.27 -8.42
N ASN A 641 -0.76 -0.85 -9.11
CA ASN A 641 -0.03 -1.03 -10.35
C ASN A 641 -0.82 -0.45 -11.53
N ALA A 642 -0.80 0.88 -11.67
CA ALA A 642 -1.46 1.60 -12.76
C ALA A 642 -0.97 1.12 -14.15
N TRP A 643 0.30 0.72 -14.25
CA TRP A 643 0.87 0.16 -15.48
C TRP A 643 0.22 -1.17 -15.88
N ALA A 644 -0.05 -2.05 -14.91
CA ALA A 644 -0.76 -3.31 -15.16
C ALA A 644 -2.22 -3.05 -15.55
N ILE A 645 -2.90 -2.16 -14.83
CA ILE A 645 -4.31 -1.77 -15.08
C ILE A 645 -4.47 -1.24 -16.50
N GLY A 646 -3.61 -0.32 -16.93
CA GLY A 646 -3.60 0.23 -18.28
C GLY A 646 -3.33 -0.81 -19.37
N ARG A 647 -2.86 -2.03 -19.02
CA ARG A 647 -2.52 -3.12 -19.94
C ARG A 647 -3.32 -4.40 -19.72
N ASP A 648 -4.38 -4.35 -18.91
CA ASP A 648 -5.20 -5.52 -18.65
C ASP A 648 -5.98 -5.92 -19.90
N SER A 649 -5.66 -7.08 -20.47
CA SER A 649 -6.31 -7.61 -21.67
C SER A 649 -7.78 -7.98 -21.46
N LYS A 650 -8.24 -8.09 -20.22
CA LYS A 650 -9.67 -8.28 -19.92
C LYS A 650 -10.51 -7.04 -20.23
N VAL A 651 -9.87 -5.87 -20.26
CA VAL A 651 -10.54 -4.57 -20.39
C VAL A 651 -10.11 -3.82 -21.65
N TRP A 652 -8.86 -4.00 -22.08
CA TRP A 652 -8.29 -3.33 -23.23
C TRP A 652 -8.06 -4.30 -24.40
N TYR A 653 -8.79 -4.09 -25.50
CA TYR A 653 -8.50 -4.77 -26.77
C TYR A 653 -7.12 -4.37 -27.30
N ASN A 654 -6.29 -5.35 -27.68
CA ASN A 654 -4.90 -5.15 -28.08
C ASN A 654 -4.13 -4.21 -27.12
N ALA A 655 -4.20 -4.49 -25.82
CA ALA A 655 -3.75 -3.63 -24.72
C ALA A 655 -2.31 -3.10 -24.81
N LYS A 656 -1.45 -3.71 -25.63
CA LYS A 656 -0.04 -3.30 -25.80
C LYS A 656 0.20 -2.38 -26.99
N ILE A 657 -0.77 -2.25 -27.89
CA ILE A 657 -0.67 -1.43 -29.10
C ILE A 657 -1.06 0.01 -28.77
N PHE A 658 -0.28 0.97 -29.26
CA PHE A 658 -0.60 2.39 -29.22
C PHE A 658 -1.66 2.70 -30.28
N ASP A 659 -2.89 2.88 -29.83
CA ASP A 659 -4.04 3.18 -30.68
C ASP A 659 -4.93 4.22 -30.00
N PRO A 660 -4.79 5.52 -30.33
CA PRO A 660 -5.65 6.57 -29.80
C PRO A 660 -7.14 6.37 -30.10
N MET A 661 -7.48 5.64 -31.17
CA MET A 661 -8.88 5.46 -31.60
C MET A 661 -9.72 4.69 -30.60
N ARG A 662 -9.10 3.94 -29.68
CA ARG A 662 -9.83 3.27 -28.60
C ARG A 662 -10.60 4.22 -27.67
N PHE A 663 -10.25 5.51 -27.70
CA PHE A 663 -10.94 6.56 -26.94
C PHE A 663 -12.00 7.31 -27.79
N GLU A 664 -12.17 6.95 -29.06
CA GLU A 664 -13.21 7.51 -29.91
C GLU A 664 -14.58 7.05 -29.41
N ASN A 665 -15.53 8.00 -29.33
CA ASN A 665 -16.92 7.75 -28.91
C ASN A 665 -17.07 7.04 -27.54
N ASN A 666 -16.06 7.12 -26.67
CA ASN A 666 -16.08 6.51 -25.35
C ASN A 666 -15.76 7.55 -24.26
N ASN A 667 -16.59 7.63 -23.24
CA ASN A 667 -16.49 8.62 -22.16
C ASN A 667 -15.46 8.23 -21.08
N ILE A 668 -14.40 7.48 -21.45
CA ILE A 668 -13.34 7.08 -20.51
C ILE A 668 -12.63 8.33 -19.98
N ASP A 669 -12.67 8.48 -18.66
CA ASP A 669 -12.06 9.59 -17.95
C ASP A 669 -10.72 9.21 -17.32
N ILE A 670 -9.67 9.95 -17.66
CA ILE A 670 -8.33 9.75 -17.08
C ILE A 670 -8.13 10.53 -15.77
N ARG A 671 -9.11 11.34 -15.34
CA ARG A 671 -9.03 12.19 -14.14
C ARG A 671 -9.33 11.42 -12.84
N GLY A 672 -9.44 10.10 -12.92
CA GLY A 672 -9.58 9.21 -11.77
C GLY A 672 -11.00 8.69 -11.51
N ASN A 673 -11.97 9.00 -12.37
CA ASN A 673 -13.33 8.46 -12.25
C ASN A 673 -13.51 7.11 -12.95
N ASP A 674 -12.64 6.77 -13.90
CA ASP A 674 -12.65 5.49 -14.61
C ASP A 674 -11.44 4.63 -14.23
N PHE A 675 -11.70 3.50 -13.56
CA PHE A 675 -10.63 2.64 -13.03
C PHE A 675 -9.89 1.84 -14.10
N ARG A 676 -10.32 1.88 -15.35
CA ARG A 676 -9.61 1.25 -16.48
C ARG A 676 -8.31 1.98 -16.81
N VAL A 677 -8.21 3.27 -16.45
CA VAL A 677 -7.02 4.11 -16.68
C VAL A 677 -6.91 5.21 -15.62
N ILE A 678 -5.97 5.05 -14.69
CA ILE A 678 -5.79 5.94 -13.52
C ILE A 678 -4.39 6.57 -13.44
N PRO A 679 -3.89 7.24 -14.50
CA PRO A 679 -2.52 7.78 -14.54
C PRO A 679 -2.29 8.87 -13.49
N PHE A 680 -3.35 9.53 -13.02
CA PHE A 680 -3.33 10.55 -11.98
C PHE A 680 -3.77 10.02 -10.60
N GLY A 681 -3.91 8.70 -10.46
CA GLY A 681 -4.55 8.06 -9.31
C GLY A 681 -6.05 8.34 -9.24
N SER A 682 -6.64 8.09 -8.07
CA SER A 682 -8.07 8.27 -7.81
C SER A 682 -8.36 8.51 -6.32
N GLY A 683 -9.61 8.88 -6.02
CA GLY A 683 -10.13 9.16 -4.69
C GLY A 683 -9.47 10.39 -4.05
N ARG A 684 -9.45 10.41 -2.72
CA ARG A 684 -8.91 11.54 -1.93
C ARG A 684 -7.48 11.95 -2.28
N ARG A 685 -6.59 11.03 -2.68
CA ARG A 685 -5.21 11.37 -3.10
C ARG A 685 -5.03 11.37 -4.63
N GLY A 686 -6.09 11.61 -5.40
CA GLY A 686 -5.92 11.95 -6.82
C GLY A 686 -5.00 13.15 -6.99
N CYS A 687 -4.30 13.24 -8.11
CA CYS A 687 -3.36 14.34 -8.37
C CYS A 687 -4.08 15.71 -8.27
N PRO A 688 -3.53 16.71 -7.56
CA PRO A 688 -4.11 18.05 -7.53
C PRO A 688 -3.82 18.83 -8.82
N GLY A 689 -2.68 18.55 -9.46
CA GLY A 689 -2.19 19.25 -10.65
C GLY A 689 -2.71 18.71 -11.98
N ILE A 690 -3.81 17.94 -12.00
CA ILE A 690 -4.33 17.30 -13.24
C ILE A 690 -4.58 18.34 -14.33
N HIS A 691 -5.22 19.47 -13.97
CA HIS A 691 -5.55 20.49 -14.94
C HIS A 691 -4.27 21.15 -15.50
N LEU A 692 -3.36 21.61 -14.64
CA LEU A 692 -2.06 22.16 -15.05
C LEU A 692 -1.28 21.19 -15.94
N GLY A 693 -1.13 19.93 -15.53
CA GLY A 693 -0.39 18.93 -16.27
C GLY A 693 -0.99 18.64 -17.65
N LEU A 694 -2.31 18.44 -17.73
CA LEU A 694 -2.98 18.19 -19.02
C LEU A 694 -2.93 19.41 -19.95
N THR A 695 -3.08 20.62 -19.42
CA THR A 695 -2.95 21.86 -20.21
C THR A 695 -1.53 21.99 -20.76
N THR A 696 -0.51 21.86 -19.91
CA THR A 696 0.90 21.95 -20.34
C THR A 696 1.26 20.87 -21.36
N VAL A 697 0.91 19.60 -21.10
CA VAL A 697 1.22 18.49 -22.03
C VAL A 697 0.55 18.70 -23.39
N LYS A 698 -0.74 19.03 -23.41
CA LYS A 698 -1.48 19.24 -24.66
C LYS A 698 -0.95 20.45 -25.41
N PHE A 699 -0.66 21.55 -24.71
CA PHE A 699 -0.18 22.78 -25.33
C PHE A 699 1.19 22.59 -25.99
N VAL A 700 2.14 22.02 -25.25
CA VAL A 700 3.49 21.76 -25.76
C VAL A 700 3.43 20.75 -26.92
N LEU A 701 2.72 19.62 -26.76
CA LEU A 701 2.63 18.61 -27.80
C LEU A 701 1.97 19.15 -29.08
N ALA A 702 0.84 19.86 -28.94
CA ALA A 702 0.16 20.48 -30.07
C ALA A 702 1.08 21.46 -30.81
N GLN A 703 1.78 22.32 -30.07
CA GLN A 703 2.66 23.31 -30.68
C GLN A 703 3.85 22.68 -31.41
N LEU A 704 4.48 21.64 -30.83
CA LEU A 704 5.61 20.94 -31.45
C LEU A 704 5.21 20.18 -32.71
N VAL A 705 4.04 19.51 -32.70
CA VAL A 705 3.52 18.77 -33.86
C VAL A 705 2.98 19.71 -34.94
N HIS A 706 2.41 20.85 -34.55
CA HIS A 706 1.89 21.85 -35.47
C HIS A 706 3.01 22.63 -36.17
N CYS A 707 4.05 23.03 -35.44
CA CYS A 707 5.16 23.83 -35.98
C CYS A 707 6.17 23.03 -36.81
N PHE A 708 6.30 21.73 -36.57
CA PHE A 708 7.37 20.93 -37.15
C PHE A 708 6.89 19.54 -37.58
N ASN A 709 7.35 19.10 -38.74
CA ASN A 709 7.55 17.69 -39.03
C ASN A 709 8.81 17.21 -38.29
N TRP A 710 8.77 16.00 -37.77
CA TRP A 710 9.88 15.43 -37.01
C TRP A 710 10.47 14.24 -37.76
N VAL A 711 11.79 14.23 -37.91
CA VAL A 711 12.53 13.16 -38.60
C VAL A 711 13.50 12.49 -37.63
N LEU A 712 13.55 11.17 -37.63
CA LEU A 712 14.53 10.43 -36.82
C LEU A 712 15.93 10.56 -37.43
N PRO A 713 16.99 10.71 -36.62
CA PRO A 713 18.34 10.93 -37.10
C PRO A 713 18.88 9.73 -37.88
N SER A 714 19.85 9.97 -38.76
CA SER A 714 20.60 8.94 -39.49
C SER A 714 19.74 7.99 -40.35
N GLY A 715 18.54 8.41 -40.76
CA GLY A 715 17.63 7.57 -41.55
C GLY A 715 17.02 6.40 -40.77
N MET A 716 17.04 6.46 -39.43
CA MET A 716 16.44 5.47 -38.54
C MET A 716 14.96 5.27 -38.87
N SER A 717 14.53 4.03 -38.99
CA SER A 717 13.13 3.68 -39.18
C SER A 717 12.33 3.81 -37.86
N PRO A 718 11.01 4.08 -37.92
CA PRO A 718 10.17 4.16 -36.73
C PRO A 718 10.25 2.93 -35.80
N ASP A 719 10.43 1.73 -36.36
CA ASP A 719 10.50 0.48 -35.60
C ASP A 719 11.77 0.36 -34.76
N GLU A 720 12.87 0.99 -35.19
CA GLU A 720 14.17 1.00 -34.51
C GLU A 720 14.22 1.96 -33.32
N LEU A 721 13.23 2.86 -33.16
CA LEU A 721 13.17 3.78 -32.04
C LEU A 721 13.06 3.02 -30.70
N ASP A 722 14.03 3.24 -29.81
CA ASP A 722 14.15 2.58 -28.50
C ASP A 722 13.07 3.07 -27.53
N MET A 723 12.05 2.25 -27.29
CA MET A 723 10.93 2.54 -26.38
C MET A 723 11.13 1.95 -24.98
N SER A 724 12.37 1.62 -24.58
CA SER A 724 12.63 1.10 -23.23
C SER A 724 12.55 2.20 -22.16
N GLU A 725 12.02 1.86 -20.99
CA GLU A 725 11.91 2.76 -19.85
C GLU A 725 12.99 2.56 -18.77
N ILE A 726 13.14 3.57 -17.92
CA ILE A 726 13.80 3.47 -16.61
C ILE A 726 12.72 3.57 -15.53
N PHE A 727 12.87 2.80 -14.45
CA PHE A 727 11.99 2.89 -13.29
C PHE A 727 12.57 3.80 -12.21
N GLY A 728 11.74 4.70 -11.69
CA GLY A 728 11.98 5.51 -10.51
C GLY A 728 10.65 5.98 -9.91
N LEU A 729 10.64 7.18 -9.32
CA LEU A 729 9.40 7.85 -8.93
C LEU A 729 8.52 8.14 -10.17
N THR A 730 9.19 8.56 -11.24
CA THR A 730 8.65 8.69 -12.60
C THR A 730 9.20 7.57 -13.49
N MET A 731 8.67 7.43 -14.71
CA MET A 731 9.06 6.40 -15.69
C MET A 731 9.43 7.03 -17.03
N PRO A 732 10.58 7.71 -17.13
CA PRO A 732 11.06 8.28 -18.39
C PRO A 732 11.59 7.22 -19.36
N ARG A 733 11.83 7.63 -20.61
CA ARG A 733 12.55 6.81 -21.57
C ARG A 733 13.99 6.59 -21.11
N LYS A 734 14.55 5.42 -21.42
CA LYS A 734 15.93 5.08 -21.11
C LYS A 734 16.94 5.88 -21.93
N LYS A 735 16.57 6.23 -23.16
CA LYS A 735 17.35 7.07 -24.05
C LYS A 735 16.52 8.28 -24.42
N HIS A 736 17.15 9.44 -24.38
CA HIS A 736 16.54 10.67 -24.83
C HIS A 736 16.06 10.56 -26.28
N LEU A 737 14.99 11.27 -26.60
CA LEU A 737 14.47 11.41 -27.94
C LEU A 737 15.33 12.40 -28.72
N LEU A 738 16.14 11.86 -29.64
CA LEU A 738 16.85 12.66 -30.63
C LEU A 738 16.03 12.73 -31.91
N ALA A 739 15.82 13.93 -32.45
CA ALA A 739 15.08 14.14 -33.69
C ALA A 739 15.52 15.42 -34.41
N ILE A 740 15.22 15.51 -35.70
CA ILE A 740 15.48 16.69 -36.54
C ILE A 740 14.14 17.39 -36.79
N PRO A 741 13.97 18.67 -36.38
CA PRO A 741 12.78 19.44 -36.68
C PRO A 741 12.81 19.97 -38.11
N VAL A 742 11.70 19.87 -38.83
CA VAL A 742 11.50 20.40 -40.19
C VAL A 742 10.28 21.33 -40.16
N PRO A 743 10.40 22.64 -40.46
CA PRO A 743 9.32 23.59 -40.23
C PRO A 743 8.12 23.31 -41.15
N THR A 744 6.91 23.32 -40.58
CA THR A 744 5.64 23.19 -41.34
C THR A 744 4.89 24.51 -41.47
N ILE A 745 5.00 25.41 -40.49
CA ILE A 745 4.28 26.69 -40.49
C ILE A 745 5.12 27.77 -41.19
N VAL A 746 4.56 28.37 -42.25
CA VAL A 746 5.09 29.57 -42.89
C VAL A 746 4.46 30.81 -42.24
N VAL A 747 4.83 31.11 -40.98
CA VAL A 747 4.54 32.44 -40.44
C VAL A 747 5.52 33.39 -41.12
N SER A 748 5.03 34.25 -42.00
CA SER A 748 5.84 35.17 -42.79
C SER A 748 6.58 36.15 -41.87
N THR A 749 7.80 35.81 -41.46
CA THR A 749 8.84 36.82 -41.26
C THR A 749 9.66 36.89 -42.55
N PRO A 750 10.07 38.08 -43.02
CA PRO A 750 10.81 38.26 -44.29
C PRO A 750 12.04 37.35 -44.42
N GLU A 751 12.64 36.94 -43.29
CA GLU A 751 13.79 36.04 -43.20
C GLU A 751 13.49 34.58 -43.62
N ILE A 752 12.25 34.11 -43.49
CA ILE A 752 11.90 32.69 -43.76
C ILE A 752 11.81 32.39 -45.25
N VAL A 753 11.44 33.37 -46.09
CA VAL A 753 11.42 33.19 -47.55
C VAL A 753 12.84 32.93 -48.08
N GLU A 754 13.83 33.58 -47.50
CA GLU A 754 15.25 33.36 -47.84
C GLU A 754 15.77 32.00 -47.34
N LEU A 755 15.29 31.54 -46.19
CA LEU A 755 15.62 30.22 -45.61
C LEU A 755 14.98 29.06 -46.37
N PHE A 756 13.73 29.21 -46.82
CA PHE A 756 13.04 28.18 -47.60
C PHE A 756 13.71 27.96 -48.97
N LEU A 757 14.21 29.05 -49.58
CA LEU A 757 14.99 28.98 -50.82
C LEU A 757 16.35 28.28 -50.61
N LYS A 758 17.05 28.56 -49.49
CA LYS A 758 18.33 27.89 -49.15
C LYS A 758 18.17 26.39 -48.84
N ALA A 759 17.12 26.00 -48.13
CA ALA A 759 16.85 24.59 -47.81
C ALA A 759 16.44 23.78 -49.06
N HIS A 760 15.63 24.38 -49.95
CA HIS A 760 15.25 23.78 -51.22
C HIS A 760 16.47 23.54 -52.13
N ASP A 761 17.39 24.50 -52.22
CA ASP A 761 18.61 24.35 -53.03
C ASP A 761 19.59 23.29 -52.48
N THR A 762 19.61 23.09 -51.16
CA THR A 762 20.53 22.13 -50.51
C THR A 762 20.03 20.67 -50.65
N VAL A 763 18.71 20.45 -50.60
CA VAL A 763 18.12 19.10 -50.71
C VAL A 763 18.07 18.61 -52.18
N PHE A 764 18.02 19.52 -53.16
CA PHE A 764 17.90 19.17 -54.59
C PHE A 764 19.21 19.32 -55.41
N ALA A 765 20.35 19.62 -54.78
CA ALA A 765 21.64 19.78 -55.44
C ALA A 765 22.27 18.49 -56.02
N SER A 766 21.66 17.31 -55.84
CA SER A 766 22.21 16.02 -56.28
C SER A 766 21.60 15.47 -57.58
N ARG A 767 20.91 16.29 -58.38
CA ARG A 767 20.45 15.91 -59.74
C ARG A 767 21.11 16.77 -60.83
N PRO A 768 21.54 16.18 -61.96
CA PRO A 768 22.16 16.94 -63.04
C PRO A 768 21.15 17.90 -63.67
N LYS A 769 21.54 19.18 -63.75
CA LYS A 769 20.80 20.25 -64.42
C LYS A 769 20.64 19.92 -65.91
N THR A 770 19.43 19.61 -66.35
CA THR A 770 19.03 19.83 -67.75
C THR A 770 17.62 20.43 -67.79
N GLN A 771 17.56 21.61 -68.40
CA GLN A 771 16.40 22.33 -68.95
C GLN A 771 15.22 22.66 -68.01
N ALA A 772 15.20 23.92 -67.54
CA ALA A 772 14.06 24.83 -67.64
C ALA A 772 14.41 26.18 -67.00
N SER A 773 15.01 27.08 -67.78
CA SER A 773 14.99 28.52 -67.51
C SER A 773 13.87 29.11 -68.35
N GLU A 774 12.70 29.34 -67.75
CA GLU A 774 11.71 30.35 -68.16
C GLU A 774 10.52 30.27 -67.20
N TYR A 775 9.87 31.40 -66.98
CA TYR A 775 8.68 31.64 -66.13
C TYR A 775 8.92 31.92 -64.64
N MET A 776 9.41 33.14 -64.34
CA MET A 776 8.91 33.92 -63.20
C MET A 776 8.93 35.41 -63.54
N THR A 777 7.75 35.99 -63.78
CA THR A 777 7.51 37.45 -63.68
C THR A 777 6.72 37.72 -62.40
N TYR A 778 7.21 38.67 -61.62
CA TYR A 778 6.62 39.14 -60.36
C TYR A 778 5.27 39.84 -60.58
N GLY A 779 4.23 39.41 -59.86
CA GLY A 779 2.90 40.03 -59.84
C GLY A 779 2.33 40.11 -58.43
N SER A 780 1.71 41.24 -58.09
CA SER A 780 1.32 41.71 -56.77
C SER A 780 0.09 41.03 -56.10
N LYS A 781 -0.15 39.74 -56.37
CA LYS A 781 -1.11 38.91 -55.64
C LYS A 781 -0.52 37.51 -55.49
N GLY A 782 -0.35 37.04 -54.25
CA GLY A 782 0.45 35.88 -53.86
C GLY A 782 0.11 34.53 -54.51
N LEU A 783 0.97 33.55 -54.22
CA LEU A 783 1.01 32.17 -54.73
C LEU A 783 -0.37 31.48 -54.74
N VAL A 784 -0.81 31.06 -55.93
CA VAL A 784 -1.90 30.10 -56.16
C VAL A 784 -1.29 28.86 -56.82
N PHE A 785 -1.32 27.70 -56.17
CA PHE A 785 -1.06 26.42 -56.82
C PHE A 785 -2.35 25.93 -57.47
N SER A 786 -2.40 25.83 -58.80
CA SER A 786 -3.53 25.21 -59.51
C SER A 786 -3.35 23.70 -59.64
N GLU A 787 -4.37 22.93 -59.27
CA GLU A 787 -4.55 21.53 -59.64
C GLU A 787 -4.47 21.36 -61.16
N LYS A 788 -3.34 20.82 -61.68
CA LYS A 788 -3.26 20.14 -63.00
C LYS A 788 -1.88 19.54 -63.30
N VAL A 789 -1.33 18.70 -62.42
CA VAL A 789 -0.25 17.75 -62.78
C VAL A 789 -0.42 16.43 -62.04
N VAL A 790 -1.54 15.73 -62.26
CA VAL A 790 -1.76 14.33 -61.82
C VAL A 790 -2.09 13.38 -62.99
N HIS A 791 -2.16 13.89 -64.22
CA HIS A 791 -2.36 13.05 -65.40
C HIS A 791 -1.37 13.40 -66.51
N ARG A 792 -0.09 13.02 -66.35
CA ARG A 792 0.83 12.76 -67.49
C ARG A 792 2.15 12.07 -67.16
N THR A 793 2.24 11.30 -66.07
CA THR A 793 3.46 10.53 -65.73
C THR A 793 3.21 9.04 -65.48
N THR A 794 2.06 8.51 -65.91
CA THR A 794 1.71 7.08 -65.87
C THR A 794 1.55 6.44 -67.25
N SER A 795 2.28 6.92 -68.27
CA SER A 795 2.25 6.33 -69.63
C SER A 795 3.62 6.26 -70.34
N LYS A 796 4.74 6.27 -69.60
CA LYS A 796 6.08 6.05 -70.19
C LYS A 796 6.99 5.12 -69.37
N CYS A 797 6.42 4.15 -68.66
CA CYS A 797 7.14 2.99 -68.11
C CYS A 797 6.70 1.69 -68.82
N ILE A 798 6.85 1.62 -70.14
CA ILE A 798 6.93 0.34 -70.85
C ILE A 798 7.97 0.53 -71.97
N LYS A 799 9.01 -0.30 -71.95
CA LYS A 799 10.16 -0.42 -72.88
C LYS A 799 11.41 0.41 -72.55
N SER A 800 12.31 -0.17 -71.76
CA SER A 800 13.71 -0.37 -72.20
C SER A 800 14.40 -1.38 -71.28
N ARG A 801 14.87 -2.47 -71.90
CA ARG A 801 15.87 -3.40 -71.35
C ARG A 801 17.12 -2.58 -71.00
N ASP A 802 17.61 -2.72 -69.78
CA ASP A 802 19.04 -2.68 -69.39
C ASP A 802 19.12 -2.90 -67.89
N MET A 803 18.88 -4.14 -67.49
CA MET A 803 19.05 -4.62 -66.12
C MET A 803 19.76 -5.98 -66.18
N MET A 804 20.97 -5.96 -66.75
CA MET A 804 21.99 -7.01 -66.67
C MET A 804 23.30 -6.33 -67.02
N LEU A 805 24.04 -5.89 -65.98
CA LEU A 805 25.48 -5.58 -65.95
C LEU A 805 25.77 -4.64 -64.75
N PHE A 806 25.42 -5.07 -63.54
CA PHE A 806 25.91 -4.42 -62.31
C PHE A 806 25.96 -5.40 -61.12
N SER A 807 26.33 -6.66 -61.38
CA SER A 807 26.52 -7.69 -60.35
C SER A 807 27.91 -8.33 -60.37
N GLU A 808 28.95 -7.64 -60.85
CA GLU A 808 30.30 -8.24 -60.98
C GLU A 808 31.49 -7.35 -60.54
N LYS A 809 31.27 -6.33 -59.70
CA LYS A 809 32.36 -5.47 -59.20
C LYS A 809 32.32 -5.15 -57.69
N ILE A 810 31.92 -6.10 -56.86
CA ILE A 810 32.17 -6.07 -55.41
C ILE A 810 32.64 -7.44 -54.91
N VAL A 811 33.66 -8.02 -55.57
CA VAL A 811 34.53 -9.07 -55.01
C VAL A 811 35.94 -8.79 -55.53
N HIS A 812 36.59 -7.75 -54.99
CA HIS A 812 38.05 -7.59 -54.89
C HIS A 812 38.38 -6.18 -54.43
N ARG A 813 38.43 -5.98 -53.11
CA ARG A 813 39.34 -5.03 -52.44
C ARG A 813 39.23 -5.19 -50.92
N THR A 814 39.67 -6.35 -50.45
CA THR A 814 40.06 -6.60 -49.07
C THR A 814 41.34 -7.41 -49.12
N THR A 815 42.49 -6.76 -48.97
CA THR A 815 43.71 -7.29 -48.34
C THR A 815 44.85 -6.26 -48.44
N SER A 816 45.65 -6.18 -47.35
CA SER A 816 46.94 -5.48 -47.22
C SER A 816 46.83 -3.96 -46.90
N LYS A 817 47.44 -3.36 -45.86
CA LYS A 817 48.55 -3.73 -44.96
C LYS A 817 48.47 -2.93 -43.63
N SER A 818 49.06 -3.53 -42.60
CA SER A 818 49.39 -3.04 -41.25
C SER A 818 50.68 -2.18 -41.19
N SER A 819 50.94 -1.64 -39.99
CA SER A 819 52.15 -0.97 -39.40
C SER A 819 52.44 0.44 -39.91
N THR A 820 52.37 1.48 -39.07
CA THR A 820 53.19 1.78 -37.87
C THR A 820 52.41 2.66 -36.90
#